data_AF-A0A1M5IS95-F1
#
_entry.id   AF-A0A1M5IS95-F1
#
_cell.length_a   1.000
_cell.length_b   1.000
_cell.length_c   1.000
_cell.angle_alpha   90.00
_cell.angle_beta   90.00
_cell.angle_gamma   90.00
#
_symmetry.space_group_name_H-M   'P 1'
#
loop_
_entity.id
_entity.type
_entity.pdbx_description
1 polymer ?
#
loop_
_entity_poly.entity_id
_entity_poly.type
_entity_poly.pdbx_seq_one_letter_code
_entity_poly.pdbx_strand_id
1 'polypeptide(L)'
;MKSITKGLLVLLLILTNNAVAQNNGKKETASTTNSASLVLPQIQVVPIKDTKTERSYELYIELPEDYAENPNKKYPVLYYTDAVWHREMLSGATEFMLEDIILVGISWQLDINEDLKNERGAHVSRFRDYSMRKSSNPEIQKKYQYGQATNHLDFIRNDVITYVDKTYRTDPNSRTYFGYSLSGEFGAYILMSQPDTFKNYIIGSPTVKGELDYLTELNTKFGPYESSNKNSSLNANVFIAHGSLEEERVVAPMEAFIKLLNDRRDDGLSVYKEVIDGDHSTAFPATAVRSVAWLSSLMNPISSLDNEVSFWSIPHLNIPFINQEPADREDGLSVGKFNLSEAKKNAIVQVSQDIFDGKYGNYDALLISHKNKLVYESYYKKGRINLPHGQASAVKGYTSLVLGRAIEMGYLSMGDLDKPLIHFLKDLDPTKFTQGAEKITLHKALTMQGGLTIDREKWKEVENDSVKLKGQGLVQTLLERSEPITKETQTYLYGNYNPMMVMTVIEAVVPGTAEEFIQQEFFSKLGITNYKWFNHASGLPQAGSQASIMSRDMLKLGYLVQNKGKLNGEQFISAAYLEKATSGIVRPAIDWMPKNYRYGYFWYHTPVQVGNKSYDMTLAWGGGGQRVMVVEELDLTIVITGHDRNDDKIMKPIFETVVPAFAKD
;
A
#
# COMPACT_ATOMS: atom_id res chain seq x y z
N MET A 1 -19.84 -95.28 23.33
CA MET A 1 -19.50 -94.53 24.56
C MET A 1 -18.36 -93.56 24.24
N LYS A 2 -18.61 -92.26 24.45
CA LYS A 2 -17.70 -91.10 24.72
C LYS A 2 -16.34 -91.07 23.97
N SER A 3 -16.16 -90.19 22.99
CA SER A 3 -15.90 -88.73 23.08
C SER A 3 -14.57 -88.40 23.79
N ILE A 4 -13.63 -87.79 23.06
CA ILE A 4 -13.15 -86.41 23.27
C ILE A 4 -12.19 -86.05 22.12
N THR A 5 -12.52 -84.96 21.42
CA THR A 5 -11.82 -84.45 20.24
C THR A 5 -10.82 -83.37 20.66
N LYS A 6 -9.58 -83.48 20.14
CA LYS A 6 -8.49 -82.51 20.32
C LYS A 6 -8.72 -81.25 19.48
N GLY A 7 -8.49 -80.08 20.06
CA GLY A 7 -8.37 -78.81 19.36
C GLY A 7 -7.14 -78.05 19.89
N LEU A 8 -6.14 -77.89 19.04
CA LEU A 8 -4.87 -77.22 19.30
C LEU A 8 -5.06 -75.70 19.16
N LEU A 9 -4.70 -74.94 20.20
CA LEU A 9 -4.81 -73.49 20.27
C LEU A 9 -3.55 -72.84 19.65
N VAL A 10 -3.71 -71.92 18.70
CA VAL A 10 -2.63 -71.08 18.17
C VAL A 10 -2.69 -69.70 18.81
N LEU A 11 -1.54 -69.28 19.31
CA LEU A 11 -1.23 -68.03 20.01
C LEU A 11 -1.34 -66.81 19.08
N LEU A 12 -1.98 -65.72 19.54
CA LEU A 12 -1.74 -64.37 19.05
C LEU A 12 -1.48 -63.46 20.27
N LEU A 13 -0.28 -62.88 20.33
CA LEU A 13 0.12 -61.94 21.38
C LEU A 13 -0.59 -60.58 21.19
N ILE A 14 -1.23 -60.08 22.25
CA ILE A 14 -1.60 -58.67 22.42
C ILE A 14 -0.86 -58.15 23.65
N LEU A 15 0.01 -57.17 23.45
CA LEU A 15 0.68 -56.41 24.51
C LEU A 15 -0.29 -55.34 25.03
N THR A 16 -0.64 -55.41 26.32
CA THR A 16 -1.39 -54.36 27.03
C THR A 16 -0.44 -53.51 27.87
N ASN A 17 -0.46 -52.20 27.63
CA ASN A 17 0.24 -51.20 28.45
C ASN A 17 -0.54 -50.98 29.77
N ASN A 18 0.12 -51.21 30.90
CA ASN A 18 -0.36 -50.80 32.22
C ASN A 18 0.05 -49.34 32.49
N ALA A 19 -0.94 -48.45 32.59
CA ALA A 19 -0.76 -47.11 33.12
C ALA A 19 -0.71 -47.15 34.66
N VAL A 20 0.39 -46.66 35.24
CA VAL A 20 0.53 -46.46 36.69
C VAL A 20 -0.10 -45.13 37.06
N ALA A 21 -1.21 -45.17 37.79
CA ALA A 21 -1.79 -44.00 38.44
C ALA A 21 -1.02 -43.71 39.74
N GLN A 22 -0.38 -42.55 39.85
CA GLN A 22 0.20 -42.06 41.09
C GLN A 22 -0.79 -41.13 41.79
N ASN A 23 -1.29 -41.61 42.92
CA ASN A 23 -2.19 -40.92 43.83
C ASN A 23 -1.36 -40.03 44.78
N ASN A 24 -1.25 -38.73 44.51
CA ASN A 24 -0.58 -37.79 45.42
C ASN A 24 -1.62 -36.97 46.19
N GLY A 25 -1.86 -37.40 47.42
CA GLY A 25 -2.65 -36.67 48.41
C GLY A 25 -2.07 -35.29 48.70
N LYS A 26 -2.95 -34.31 48.86
CA LYS A 26 -2.65 -32.96 49.35
C LYS A 26 -1.88 -33.04 50.67
N LYS A 27 -0.60 -32.66 50.65
CA LYS A 27 0.06 -32.04 51.80
C LYS A 27 0.09 -30.54 51.53
N GLU A 28 -0.76 -29.79 52.23
CA GLU A 28 -0.57 -28.36 52.42
C GLU A 28 0.78 -28.16 53.12
N THR A 29 1.79 -27.80 52.34
CA THR A 29 2.97 -27.13 52.86
C THR A 29 2.72 -25.65 52.67
N ALA A 30 2.17 -25.01 53.70
CA ALA A 30 2.20 -23.57 53.83
C ALA A 30 3.67 -23.17 54.01
N SER A 31 4.39 -23.02 52.90
CA SER A 31 5.62 -22.26 52.84
C SER A 31 5.23 -20.79 52.92
N THR A 32 5.26 -20.22 54.12
CA THR A 32 5.34 -18.78 54.34
C THR A 32 6.73 -18.29 53.93
N THR A 33 7.02 -18.32 52.63
CA THR A 33 8.00 -17.43 52.05
C THR A 33 7.25 -16.15 51.70
N ASN A 34 7.68 -15.01 52.25
CA ASN A 34 7.31 -13.70 51.71
C ASN A 34 7.92 -13.62 50.30
N SER A 35 7.27 -14.22 49.31
CA SER A 35 7.58 -13.98 47.91
C SER A 35 7.08 -12.58 47.59
N ALA A 36 8.01 -11.66 47.29
CA ALA A 36 7.63 -10.38 46.72
C ALA A 36 6.92 -10.66 45.39
N SER A 37 5.73 -10.10 45.19
CA SER A 37 5.08 -10.12 43.88
C SER A 37 5.98 -9.40 42.86
N LEU A 38 6.11 -9.96 41.66
CA LEU A 38 6.79 -9.28 40.56
C LEU A 38 6.09 -7.94 40.30
N VAL A 39 6.86 -6.85 40.35
CA VAL A 39 6.42 -5.52 39.95
C VAL A 39 7.06 -5.23 38.59
N LEU A 40 6.26 -4.80 37.62
CA LEU A 40 6.74 -4.25 36.35
C LEU A 40 6.83 -2.72 36.54
N PRO A 41 7.99 -2.16 36.95
CA PRO A 41 8.10 -0.77 37.40
C PRO A 41 7.75 0.26 36.32
N GLN A 42 7.81 -0.12 35.05
CA GLN A 42 7.46 0.72 33.91
C GLN A 42 5.94 0.85 33.69
N ILE A 43 5.11 -0.03 34.30
CA ILE A 43 3.65 -0.01 34.14
C ILE A 43 3.00 0.68 35.34
N GLN A 44 2.40 1.83 35.08
CA GLN A 44 1.61 2.60 36.04
C GLN A 44 0.18 2.05 36.08
N VAL A 45 -0.36 1.86 37.29
CA VAL A 45 -1.78 1.49 37.49
C VAL A 45 -2.55 2.73 37.90
N VAL A 46 -3.51 3.15 37.07
CA VAL A 46 -4.32 4.34 37.28
C VAL A 46 -5.79 3.93 37.44
N PRO A 47 -6.43 4.20 38.60
CA PRO A 47 -7.86 3.96 38.74
C PRO A 47 -8.65 4.92 37.84
N ILE A 48 -9.68 4.40 37.16
CA ILE A 48 -10.58 5.21 36.34
C ILE A 48 -12.02 4.75 36.55
N LYS A 49 -12.96 5.68 36.40
CA LYS A 49 -14.39 5.42 36.57
C LYS A 49 -15.13 5.77 35.30
N ASP A 50 -16.07 4.91 34.91
CA ASP A 50 -17.06 5.23 33.88
C ASP A 50 -18.02 6.28 34.45
N THR A 51 -17.99 7.49 33.88
CA THR A 51 -18.77 8.63 34.39
C THR A 51 -20.27 8.50 34.13
N LYS A 52 -20.68 7.56 33.27
CA LYS A 52 -22.09 7.32 32.92
C LYS A 52 -22.66 6.17 33.73
N THR A 53 -21.89 5.11 33.96
CA THR A 53 -22.37 3.91 34.67
C THR A 53 -21.86 3.78 36.11
N GLU A 54 -20.95 4.66 36.51
CA GLU A 54 -20.29 4.68 37.83
C GLU A 54 -19.49 3.41 38.16
N ARG A 55 -19.11 2.63 37.14
CA ARG A 55 -18.31 1.41 37.29
C ARG A 55 -16.83 1.72 37.38
N SER A 56 -16.10 0.95 38.18
CA SER A 56 -14.68 1.17 38.46
C SER A 56 -13.79 0.24 37.63
N TYR A 57 -12.74 0.79 37.03
CA TYR A 57 -11.75 0.10 36.21
C TYR A 57 -10.33 0.58 36.57
N GLU A 58 -9.32 -0.07 36.02
CA GLU A 58 -7.92 0.36 36.06
C GLU A 58 -7.39 0.51 34.64
N LEU A 59 -6.50 1.49 34.47
CA LEU A 59 -5.63 1.62 33.31
C LEU A 59 -4.22 1.17 33.68
N TYR A 60 -3.65 0.32 32.84
CA TYR A 60 -2.25 -0.10 32.89
C TYR A 60 -1.50 0.71 31.83
N ILE A 61 -0.74 1.71 32.26
CA ILE A 61 -0.09 2.69 31.39
C ILE A 61 1.42 2.48 31.38
N GLU A 62 1.96 2.22 30.20
CA GLU A 62 3.40 2.10 29.98
C GLU A 62 3.85 3.20 29.02
N LEU A 63 4.88 3.93 29.42
CA LEU A 63 5.44 5.04 28.64
C LEU A 63 6.71 4.56 27.92
N PRO A 64 7.00 5.08 26.72
CA PRO A 64 8.22 4.74 26.00
C PRO A 64 9.46 5.26 26.76
N GLU A 65 10.60 4.59 26.61
CA GLU A 65 11.81 4.91 27.38
C GLU A 65 12.26 6.37 27.18
N ASP A 66 12.16 6.86 25.94
CA ASP A 66 12.57 8.21 25.55
C ASP A 66 11.56 9.31 25.97
N TYR A 67 10.44 8.95 26.61
CA TYR A 67 9.33 9.86 26.89
C TYR A 67 9.79 11.07 27.72
N ALA A 68 10.58 10.84 28.76
CA ALA A 68 11.07 11.89 29.65
C ALA A 68 12.10 12.82 28.96
N GLU A 69 12.84 12.30 27.99
CA GLU A 69 13.92 12.99 27.30
C GLU A 69 13.40 13.89 26.16
N ASN A 70 12.21 13.60 25.64
CA ASN A 70 11.62 14.27 24.48
C ASN A 70 10.32 15.03 24.82
N PRO A 71 10.40 16.24 25.43
CA PRO A 71 9.22 16.95 25.94
C PRO A 71 8.26 17.47 24.87
N ASN A 72 8.70 17.56 23.61
CA ASN A 72 7.89 18.05 22.49
C ASN A 72 7.40 16.95 21.56
N LYS A 73 7.85 15.69 21.74
CA LYS A 73 7.43 14.55 20.93
C LYS A 73 6.05 14.08 21.38
N LYS A 74 5.19 13.80 20.40
CA LYS A 74 3.90 13.15 20.59
C LYS A 74 4.02 11.69 20.19
N TYR A 75 3.31 10.82 20.89
CA TYR A 75 3.44 9.38 20.74
C TYR A 75 2.13 8.73 20.27
N PRO A 76 2.19 7.74 19.36
CA PRO A 76 1.05 6.87 19.12
C PRO A 76 0.65 6.15 20.42
N VAL A 77 -0.60 5.68 20.46
CA VAL A 77 -1.14 4.99 21.63
C VAL A 77 -1.81 3.68 21.23
N LEU A 78 -1.39 2.57 21.84
CA LEU A 78 -2.04 1.26 21.70
C LEU A 78 -2.93 1.00 22.90
N TYR A 79 -4.23 1.09 22.68
CA TYR A 79 -5.27 0.73 23.63
C TYR A 79 -5.61 -0.75 23.49
N TYR A 80 -5.72 -1.45 24.60
CA TYR A 80 -6.12 -2.86 24.59
C TYR A 80 -7.03 -3.17 25.75
N THR A 81 -8.07 -3.97 25.51
CA THR A 81 -8.93 -4.48 26.58
C THR A 81 -8.46 -5.85 27.03
N ASP A 82 -9.06 -6.41 28.08
CA ASP A 82 -8.55 -7.61 28.77
C ASP A 82 -7.09 -7.43 29.24
N ALA A 83 -6.74 -6.25 29.75
CA ALA A 83 -5.35 -5.89 30.05
C ALA A 83 -4.62 -6.86 30.97
N VAL A 84 -5.36 -7.49 31.90
CA VAL A 84 -4.84 -8.50 32.82
C VAL A 84 -4.22 -9.69 32.10
N TRP A 85 -4.70 -10.02 30.89
CA TRP A 85 -4.16 -11.11 30.06
C TRP A 85 -3.19 -10.64 28.98
N HIS A 86 -3.32 -9.42 28.48
CA HIS A 86 -2.57 -8.97 27.31
C HIS A 86 -1.28 -8.18 27.63
N ARG A 87 -1.20 -7.50 28.78
CA ARG A 87 -0.16 -6.48 29.05
C ARG A 87 1.27 -7.00 28.91
N GLU A 88 1.57 -8.18 29.43
CA GLU A 88 2.95 -8.70 29.50
C GLU A 88 3.48 -9.06 28.10
N MET A 89 2.61 -9.62 27.26
CA MET A 89 2.96 -9.95 25.87
C MET A 89 3.15 -8.70 25.03
N LEU A 90 2.25 -7.71 25.18
CA LEU A 90 2.33 -6.46 24.42
C LEU A 90 3.53 -5.62 24.85
N SER A 91 3.78 -5.46 26.15
CA SER A 91 4.94 -4.76 26.71
C SER A 91 6.25 -5.32 26.13
N GLY A 92 6.48 -6.63 26.26
CA GLY A 92 7.72 -7.25 25.74
C GLY A 92 7.84 -7.19 24.21
N ALA A 93 6.74 -7.25 23.46
CA ALA A 93 6.77 -7.13 22.01
C ALA A 93 7.10 -5.69 21.56
N THR A 94 6.53 -4.67 22.21
CA THR A 94 6.78 -3.28 21.86
C THR A 94 8.16 -2.81 22.27
N GLU A 95 8.66 -3.23 23.43
CA GLU A 95 10.02 -2.92 23.89
C GLU A 95 11.09 -3.31 22.84
N PHE A 96 10.86 -4.38 22.07
CA PHE A 96 11.81 -4.83 21.07
C PHE A 96 11.57 -4.28 19.65
N MET A 97 10.33 -3.99 19.27
CA MET A 97 9.95 -3.73 17.86
C MET A 97 9.33 -2.36 17.62
N LEU A 98 8.87 -1.68 18.66
CA LEU A 98 8.13 -0.43 18.57
C LEU A 98 8.31 0.39 19.86
N GLU A 99 9.51 0.90 20.07
CA GLU A 99 9.90 1.62 21.28
C GLU A 99 9.17 2.95 21.46
N ASP A 100 8.66 3.55 20.37
CA ASP A 100 8.01 4.87 20.35
C ASP A 100 6.49 4.82 20.51
N ILE A 101 5.96 4.08 21.50
CA ILE A 101 4.50 3.95 21.71
C ILE A 101 4.10 3.97 23.18
N ILE A 102 2.95 4.57 23.47
CA ILE A 102 2.31 4.47 24.79
C ILE A 102 1.36 3.27 24.78
N LEU A 103 1.47 2.39 25.77
CA LEU A 103 0.51 1.30 25.97
C LEU A 103 -0.54 1.69 27.02
N VAL A 104 -1.82 1.43 26.72
CA VAL A 104 -2.94 1.70 27.62
C VAL A 104 -3.85 0.47 27.71
N GLY A 105 -3.63 -0.33 28.73
CA GLY A 105 -4.44 -1.51 29.03
C GLY A 105 -5.66 -1.16 29.87
N ILE A 106 -6.85 -1.54 29.42
CA ILE A 106 -8.11 -1.37 30.16
C ILE A 106 -8.46 -2.69 30.86
N SER A 107 -8.61 -2.63 32.19
CA SER A 107 -8.97 -3.78 33.01
C SER A 107 -10.42 -4.26 32.80
N TRP A 108 -10.76 -5.38 33.41
CA TRP A 108 -12.17 -5.68 33.70
C TRP A 108 -12.68 -4.81 34.83
N GLN A 109 -14.01 -4.75 34.98
CA GLN A 109 -14.64 -4.00 36.07
C GLN A 109 -14.18 -4.56 37.43
N LEU A 110 -13.71 -3.68 38.31
CA LEU A 110 -13.22 -4.03 39.65
C LEU A 110 -14.36 -4.26 40.65
N ASP A 111 -15.38 -3.41 40.61
CA ASP A 111 -16.49 -3.35 41.57
C ASP A 111 -17.67 -4.25 41.15
N ILE A 112 -17.37 -5.48 40.72
CA ILE A 112 -18.38 -6.48 40.35
C ILE A 112 -18.86 -7.27 41.57
N ASN A 113 -20.11 -7.75 41.51
CA ASN A 113 -20.68 -8.61 42.55
C ASN A 113 -19.83 -9.89 42.71
N GLU A 114 -19.48 -10.22 43.96
CA GLU A 114 -18.60 -11.34 44.29
C GLU A 114 -19.18 -12.71 43.90
N ASP A 115 -20.50 -12.91 43.91
CA ASP A 115 -21.11 -14.15 43.45
C ASP A 115 -20.87 -14.38 41.95
N LEU A 116 -21.00 -13.32 41.13
CA LEU A 116 -20.70 -13.38 39.70
C LEU A 116 -19.21 -13.65 39.45
N LYS A 117 -18.33 -13.03 40.25
CA LYS A 117 -16.89 -13.24 40.18
C LYS A 117 -16.50 -14.66 40.59
N ASN A 118 -17.16 -15.26 41.57
CA ASN A 118 -16.92 -16.64 41.98
C ASN A 118 -17.42 -17.65 40.91
N GLU A 119 -18.53 -17.35 40.24
CA GLU A 119 -19.10 -18.23 39.20
C GLU A 119 -18.31 -18.20 37.88
N ARG A 120 -17.87 -17.00 37.45
CA ARG A 120 -17.32 -16.78 36.12
C ARG A 120 -15.91 -16.21 36.11
N GLY A 121 -15.34 -15.88 37.27
CA GLY A 121 -14.04 -15.25 37.41
C GLY A 121 -14.09 -13.72 37.34
N ALA A 122 -12.95 -13.08 37.63
CA ALA A 122 -12.79 -11.62 37.61
C ALA A 122 -13.09 -10.98 36.24
N HIS A 123 -13.04 -11.77 35.17
CA HIS A 123 -13.29 -11.33 33.81
C HIS A 123 -14.78 -11.26 33.43
N VAL A 124 -15.70 -11.60 34.33
CA VAL A 124 -17.13 -11.72 34.02
C VAL A 124 -17.75 -10.46 33.43
N SER A 125 -17.21 -9.27 33.73
CA SER A 125 -17.69 -8.01 33.15
C SER A 125 -17.52 -7.96 31.63
N ARG A 126 -16.52 -8.66 31.06
CA ARG A 126 -16.24 -8.65 29.62
C ARG A 126 -17.40 -9.17 28.77
N PHE A 127 -18.13 -10.18 29.26
CA PHE A 127 -19.29 -10.72 28.56
C PHE A 127 -20.42 -9.67 28.43
N ARG A 128 -20.53 -8.79 29.42
CA ARG A 128 -21.44 -7.64 29.38
C ARG A 128 -20.89 -6.54 28.50
N ASP A 129 -19.65 -6.13 28.75
CA ASP A 129 -19.04 -4.93 28.20
C ASP A 129 -18.76 -5.07 26.69
N TYR A 130 -18.51 -6.28 26.19
CA TYR A 130 -18.18 -6.52 24.78
C TYR A 130 -19.36 -6.99 23.92
N SER A 131 -20.46 -7.42 24.54
CA SER A 131 -21.60 -7.95 23.79
C SER A 131 -22.39 -6.85 23.10
N MET A 132 -22.66 -7.06 21.82
CA MET A 132 -23.38 -6.12 20.95
C MET A 132 -24.90 -6.19 21.16
N ARG A 133 -25.40 -7.34 21.61
CA ARG A 133 -26.84 -7.63 21.73
C ARG A 133 -27.21 -8.13 23.11
N LYS A 134 -28.45 -7.86 23.51
CA LYS A 134 -29.05 -8.43 24.72
C LYS A 134 -29.26 -9.94 24.53
N SER A 135 -29.08 -10.71 25.59
CA SER A 135 -29.50 -12.11 25.64
C SER A 135 -31.01 -12.22 25.42
N SER A 136 -31.42 -13.14 24.55
CA SER A 136 -32.83 -13.50 24.36
C SER A 136 -33.41 -14.26 25.56
N ASN A 137 -32.56 -14.86 26.41
CA ASN A 137 -32.96 -15.47 27.66
C ASN A 137 -33.06 -14.40 28.77
N PRO A 138 -34.26 -14.17 29.36
CA PRO A 138 -34.48 -13.12 30.37
C PRO A 138 -33.67 -13.31 31.65
N GLU A 139 -33.47 -14.54 32.12
CA GLU A 139 -32.71 -14.83 33.35
C GLU A 139 -31.22 -14.54 33.15
N ILE A 140 -30.67 -14.97 32.00
CA ILE A 140 -29.30 -14.64 31.61
C ILE A 140 -29.14 -13.13 31.45
N GLN A 141 -30.10 -12.46 30.80
CA GLN A 141 -30.04 -11.01 30.60
C GLN A 141 -30.12 -10.23 31.92
N LYS A 142 -30.99 -10.64 32.84
CA LYS A 142 -31.10 -10.03 34.17
C LYS A 142 -29.79 -10.17 34.95
N LYS A 143 -29.14 -11.33 34.82
CA LYS A 143 -27.90 -11.65 35.53
C LYS A 143 -26.67 -10.96 34.96
N TYR A 144 -26.45 -11.07 33.65
CA TYR A 144 -25.20 -10.63 33.00
C TYR A 144 -25.33 -9.31 32.23
N GLN A 145 -26.56 -8.86 31.97
CA GLN A 145 -26.84 -7.56 31.35
C GLN A 145 -26.18 -7.36 29.96
N TYR A 146 -26.09 -8.40 29.13
CA TYR A 146 -25.48 -8.31 27.78
C TYR A 146 -26.04 -7.18 26.91
N GLY A 147 -25.29 -6.78 25.90
CA GLY A 147 -25.63 -5.70 24.97
C GLY A 147 -25.11 -4.33 25.42
N GLN A 148 -23.95 -4.27 26.07
CA GLN A 148 -23.38 -3.03 26.60
C GLN A 148 -22.15 -2.53 25.82
N ALA A 149 -21.84 -3.12 24.66
CA ALA A 149 -20.74 -2.68 23.81
C ALA A 149 -20.74 -1.16 23.53
N THR A 150 -21.92 -0.56 23.26
CA THR A 150 -22.03 0.90 23.08
C THR A 150 -21.61 1.66 24.33
N ASN A 151 -22.06 1.26 25.52
CA ASN A 151 -21.73 1.97 26.75
C ASN A 151 -20.25 1.80 27.11
N HIS A 152 -19.67 0.63 26.86
CA HIS A 152 -18.24 0.43 27.09
C HIS A 152 -17.39 1.22 26.10
N LEU A 153 -17.81 1.33 24.84
CA LEU A 153 -17.15 2.19 23.86
C LEU A 153 -17.29 3.68 24.21
N ASP A 154 -18.46 4.12 24.71
CA ASP A 154 -18.65 5.48 25.22
C ASP A 154 -17.66 5.77 26.37
N PHE A 155 -17.49 4.83 27.31
CA PHE A 155 -16.50 4.93 28.39
C PHE A 155 -15.07 5.07 27.83
N ILE A 156 -14.69 4.23 26.86
CA ILE A 156 -13.36 4.30 26.24
C ILE A 156 -13.12 5.66 25.58
N ARG A 157 -14.11 6.18 24.84
CA ARG A 157 -13.98 7.46 24.14
C ARG A 157 -13.99 8.66 25.08
N ASN A 158 -14.99 8.72 25.95
CA ASN A 158 -15.30 9.92 26.73
C ASN A 158 -14.48 10.01 28.01
N ASP A 159 -14.11 8.87 28.61
CA ASP A 159 -13.37 8.84 29.87
C ASP A 159 -11.91 8.42 29.63
N VAL A 160 -11.67 7.25 29.05
CA VAL A 160 -10.30 6.69 28.91
C VAL A 160 -9.43 7.53 27.98
N ILE A 161 -9.80 7.66 26.71
CA ILE A 161 -9.02 8.42 25.71
C ILE A 161 -8.87 9.88 26.15
N THR A 162 -9.94 10.49 26.66
CA THR A 162 -9.90 11.87 27.16
C THR A 162 -8.95 12.04 28.33
N TYR A 163 -8.90 11.08 29.26
CA TYR A 163 -7.93 11.09 30.35
C TYR A 163 -6.50 10.95 29.83
N VAL A 164 -6.24 10.00 28.93
CA VAL A 164 -4.89 9.75 28.40
C VAL A 164 -4.40 10.96 27.61
N ASP A 165 -5.19 11.52 26.70
CA ASP A 165 -4.81 12.68 25.87
C ASP A 165 -4.57 13.96 26.69
N LYS A 166 -5.23 14.10 27.85
CA LYS A 166 -5.01 15.23 28.77
C LYS A 166 -3.76 15.06 29.62
N THR A 167 -3.40 13.81 29.93
CA THR A 167 -2.35 13.48 30.90
C THR A 167 -1.00 13.23 30.22
N TYR A 168 -1.02 12.68 29.01
CA TYR A 168 0.17 12.25 28.28
C TYR A 168 0.26 12.91 26.89
N ARG A 169 1.47 12.94 26.31
CA ARG A 169 1.75 13.53 24.99
C ARG A 169 1.36 12.56 23.88
N THR A 170 0.08 12.45 23.60
CA THR A 170 -0.45 11.54 22.59
C THR A 170 -0.55 12.17 21.20
N ASP A 171 -0.45 11.33 20.16
CA ASP A 171 -0.88 11.65 18.80
C ASP A 171 -2.31 11.11 18.59
N PRO A 172 -3.33 11.99 18.57
CA PRO A 172 -4.73 11.58 18.43
C PRO A 172 -5.04 10.96 17.06
N ASN A 173 -4.17 11.17 16.05
CA ASN A 173 -4.34 10.59 14.72
C ASN A 173 -3.72 9.19 14.59
N SER A 174 -2.98 8.73 15.60
CA SER A 174 -2.29 7.43 15.60
C SER A 174 -2.66 6.58 16.82
N ARG A 175 -3.97 6.39 17.03
CA ARG A 175 -4.50 5.45 18.03
C ARG A 175 -4.70 4.06 17.45
N THR A 176 -4.33 3.04 18.20
CA THR A 176 -4.48 1.62 17.83
C THR A 176 -5.34 0.91 18.87
N TYR A 177 -6.22 0.02 18.42
CA TYR A 177 -6.92 -0.94 19.25
C TYR A 177 -6.30 -2.33 19.09
N PHE A 178 -6.07 -3.04 20.19
CA PHE A 178 -5.75 -4.47 20.19
C PHE A 178 -6.81 -5.25 20.96
N GLY A 179 -7.29 -6.33 20.35
CA GLY A 179 -8.17 -7.28 21.03
C GLY A 179 -8.05 -8.70 20.49
N TYR A 180 -8.19 -9.67 21.37
CA TYR A 180 -8.18 -11.10 21.05
C TYR A 180 -9.45 -11.80 21.53
N SER A 181 -9.98 -12.75 20.75
CA SER A 181 -11.20 -13.50 21.09
C SER A 181 -12.41 -12.56 21.26
N LEU A 182 -13.07 -12.54 22.42
CA LEU A 182 -14.20 -11.65 22.70
C LEU A 182 -13.81 -10.15 22.64
N SER A 183 -12.55 -9.81 22.98
CA SER A 183 -12.04 -8.46 22.78
C SER A 183 -11.78 -8.16 21.29
N GLY A 184 -11.47 -9.18 20.49
CA GLY A 184 -11.43 -9.07 19.03
C GLY A 184 -12.82 -8.82 18.44
N GLU A 185 -13.86 -9.50 18.94
CA GLU A 185 -15.26 -9.23 18.59
C GLU A 185 -15.65 -7.78 18.93
N PHE A 186 -15.27 -7.29 20.11
CA PHE A 186 -15.48 -5.89 20.47
C PHE A 186 -14.72 -4.94 19.53
N GLY A 187 -13.48 -5.26 19.15
CA GLY A 187 -12.72 -4.50 18.15
C GLY A 187 -13.43 -4.41 16.79
N ALA A 188 -14.00 -5.53 16.33
CA ALA A 188 -14.83 -5.55 15.13
C ALA A 188 -16.08 -4.67 15.28
N TYR A 189 -16.72 -4.67 16.44
CA TYR A 189 -17.83 -3.75 16.73
C TYR A 189 -17.39 -2.28 16.70
N ILE A 190 -16.26 -1.92 17.31
CA ILE A 190 -15.77 -0.54 17.31
C ILE A 190 -15.52 -0.06 15.88
N LEU A 191 -14.81 -0.87 15.08
CA LEU A 191 -14.55 -0.59 13.66
C LEU A 191 -15.85 -0.35 12.88
N MET A 192 -16.88 -1.16 13.13
CA MET A 192 -18.15 -1.07 12.40
C MET A 192 -19.16 -0.11 13.02
N SER A 193 -18.92 0.47 14.19
CA SER A 193 -19.89 1.38 14.82
C SER A 193 -19.38 2.81 14.92
N GLN A 194 -18.11 2.98 15.27
CA GLN A 194 -17.43 4.27 15.42
C GLN A 194 -15.97 4.14 14.91
N PRO A 195 -15.77 3.99 13.59
CA PRO A 195 -14.44 3.80 12.98
C PRO A 195 -13.48 4.99 13.18
N ASP A 196 -14.00 6.15 13.57
CA ASP A 196 -13.22 7.34 13.94
C ASP A 196 -12.53 7.21 15.30
N THR A 197 -12.80 6.13 16.06
CA THR A 197 -12.20 5.92 17.39
C THR A 197 -10.71 5.62 17.31
N PHE A 198 -10.33 4.71 16.40
CA PHE A 198 -8.96 4.25 16.25
C PHE A 198 -8.55 4.30 14.78
N LYS A 199 -7.28 4.57 14.52
CA LYS A 199 -6.71 4.52 13.17
C LYS A 199 -6.33 3.09 12.78
N ASN A 200 -5.83 2.30 13.73
CA ASN A 200 -5.41 0.93 13.52
C ASN A 200 -6.20 -0.04 14.40
N TYR A 201 -6.58 -1.18 13.85
CA TYR A 201 -7.31 -2.24 14.53
C TYR A 201 -6.55 -3.54 14.41
N ILE A 202 -6.14 -4.11 15.53
CA ILE A 202 -5.59 -5.45 15.63
C ILE A 202 -6.68 -6.34 16.22
N ILE A 203 -7.20 -7.22 15.36
CA ILE A 203 -8.34 -8.08 15.66
C ILE A 203 -7.87 -9.54 15.58
N GLY A 204 -7.54 -10.12 16.73
CA GLY A 204 -7.10 -11.50 16.83
C GLY A 204 -8.24 -12.46 17.13
N SER A 205 -8.40 -13.48 16.28
CA SER A 205 -9.40 -14.55 16.35
C SER A 205 -10.77 -14.08 16.89
N PRO A 206 -11.43 -13.12 16.21
CA PRO A 206 -12.64 -12.50 16.75
C PRO A 206 -13.83 -13.47 16.75
N THR A 207 -14.57 -13.51 17.85
CA THR A 207 -15.71 -14.45 18.05
C THR A 207 -17.00 -13.99 17.32
N VAL A 208 -16.93 -13.71 16.02
CA VAL A 208 -18.04 -13.07 15.26
C VAL A 208 -19.18 -14.02 14.84
N LYS A 209 -19.15 -15.29 15.26
CA LYS A 209 -20.04 -16.36 14.78
C LYS A 209 -21.55 -16.12 15.00
N GLY A 210 -21.95 -15.28 15.96
CA GLY A 210 -23.35 -14.88 16.18
C GLY A 210 -23.66 -13.44 15.78
N GLU A 211 -22.64 -12.68 15.39
CA GLU A 211 -22.71 -11.22 15.28
C GLU A 211 -22.49 -10.73 13.85
N LEU A 212 -22.13 -11.60 12.91
CA LEU A 212 -21.86 -11.24 11.52
C LEU A 212 -23.03 -10.48 10.85
N ASP A 213 -24.28 -10.90 11.10
CA ASP A 213 -25.46 -10.20 10.59
C ASP A 213 -25.55 -8.77 11.12
N TYR A 214 -25.22 -8.56 12.39
CA TYR A 214 -25.21 -7.24 13.01
C TYR A 214 -24.06 -6.37 12.50
N LEU A 215 -22.86 -6.94 12.36
CA LEU A 215 -21.71 -6.25 11.77
C LEU A 215 -21.99 -5.87 10.31
N THR A 216 -22.70 -6.72 9.57
CA THR A 216 -23.16 -6.44 8.21
C THR A 216 -24.21 -5.33 8.18
N GLU A 217 -25.17 -5.32 9.11
CA GLU A 217 -26.13 -4.23 9.25
C GLU A 217 -25.42 -2.91 9.55
N LEU A 218 -24.48 -2.91 10.49
CA LEU A 218 -23.65 -1.74 10.80
C LEU A 218 -22.85 -1.27 9.59
N ASN A 219 -22.33 -2.19 8.77
CA ASN A 219 -21.65 -1.87 7.52
C ASN A 219 -22.51 -1.01 6.59
N THR A 220 -23.82 -1.25 6.52
CA THR A 220 -24.73 -0.51 5.62
C THR A 220 -24.86 0.97 5.99
N LYS A 221 -24.49 1.36 7.22
CA LYS A 221 -24.53 2.75 7.68
C LYS A 221 -23.39 3.59 7.07
N PHE A 222 -22.28 2.97 6.74
CA PHE A 222 -21.22 3.57 5.94
C PHE A 222 -21.56 3.22 4.50
N GLY A 223 -22.14 4.16 3.75
CA GLY A 223 -22.54 3.96 2.35
C GLY A 223 -21.43 3.34 1.50
N PRO A 224 -21.73 2.86 0.28
CA PRO A 224 -20.70 2.35 -0.62
C PRO A 224 -19.60 3.40 -0.83
N TYR A 225 -18.37 2.96 -1.11
CA TYR A 225 -17.32 3.88 -1.54
C TYR A 225 -17.78 4.61 -2.81
N GLU A 226 -18.21 5.85 -2.67
CA GLU A 226 -18.46 6.76 -3.79
C GLU A 226 -17.45 7.91 -3.70
N SER A 227 -16.71 8.16 -4.80
CA SER A 227 -15.72 9.23 -4.87
C SER A 227 -16.29 10.63 -4.59
N SER A 228 -17.62 10.76 -4.63
CA SER A 228 -18.39 11.97 -4.34
C SER A 228 -18.65 12.22 -2.84
N ASN A 229 -18.53 11.21 -1.96
CA ASN A 229 -18.86 11.33 -0.54
C ASN A 229 -17.78 10.72 0.38
N LYS A 230 -16.67 11.45 0.54
CA LYS A 230 -15.52 11.04 1.37
C LYS A 230 -15.86 10.76 2.85
N ASN A 231 -17.02 11.20 3.35
CA ASN A 231 -17.45 10.98 4.73
C ASN A 231 -18.14 9.61 4.95
N SER A 232 -18.43 8.84 3.90
CA SER A 232 -19.04 7.50 4.01
C SER A 232 -18.04 6.33 3.94
N SER A 233 -16.75 6.60 3.73
CA SER A 233 -15.72 5.56 3.62
C SER A 233 -15.05 5.26 4.96
N LEU A 234 -14.87 3.97 5.28
CA LEU A 234 -14.05 3.56 6.42
C LEU A 234 -12.58 3.97 6.18
N ASN A 235 -11.96 4.58 7.19
CA ASN A 235 -10.57 5.04 7.12
C ASN A 235 -9.71 4.41 8.21
N ALA A 236 -9.40 3.12 8.07
CA ALA A 236 -8.71 2.33 9.09
C ALA A 236 -7.66 1.39 8.48
N ASN A 237 -6.61 1.08 9.25
CA ASN A 237 -5.74 -0.06 8.98
C ASN A 237 -6.18 -1.23 9.85
N VAL A 238 -6.40 -2.40 9.26
CA VAL A 238 -6.90 -3.58 9.98
C VAL A 238 -5.92 -4.73 9.83
N PHE A 239 -5.36 -5.18 10.94
CA PHE A 239 -4.69 -6.47 11.06
C PHE A 239 -5.70 -7.47 11.62
N ILE A 240 -5.94 -8.57 10.91
CA ILE A 240 -6.82 -9.64 11.38
C ILE A 240 -6.12 -10.98 11.25
N ALA A 241 -6.13 -11.75 12.33
CA ALA A 241 -5.50 -13.06 12.36
C ALA A 241 -6.36 -14.10 13.04
N HIS A 242 -6.14 -15.37 12.70
CA HIS A 242 -6.69 -16.52 13.42
C HIS A 242 -5.73 -17.71 13.33
N GLY A 243 -5.93 -18.72 14.19
CA GLY A 243 -5.16 -19.96 14.17
C GLY A 243 -5.48 -20.84 12.95
N SER A 244 -4.48 -21.56 12.45
CA SER A 244 -4.59 -22.54 11.35
C SER A 244 -5.38 -23.78 11.74
N LEU A 245 -5.45 -24.10 13.04
CA LEU A 245 -6.12 -25.25 13.62
C LEU A 245 -7.48 -24.90 14.26
N GLU A 246 -7.95 -23.67 14.09
CA GLU A 246 -9.28 -23.29 14.54
C GLU A 246 -10.38 -24.00 13.75
N GLU A 247 -11.47 -24.35 14.43
CA GLU A 247 -12.57 -25.07 13.80
C GLU A 247 -13.23 -24.23 12.69
N GLU A 248 -13.55 -24.85 11.55
CA GLU A 248 -14.18 -24.18 10.41
C GLU A 248 -15.44 -23.38 10.77
N ARG A 249 -16.21 -23.87 11.75
CA ARG A 249 -17.41 -23.20 12.25
C ARG A 249 -17.14 -21.87 12.93
N VAL A 250 -15.89 -21.56 13.27
CA VAL A 250 -15.39 -20.29 13.83
C VAL A 250 -14.71 -19.49 12.72
N VAL A 251 -13.91 -20.14 11.87
CA VAL A 251 -13.17 -19.51 10.76
C VAL A 251 -14.10 -18.93 9.69
N ALA A 252 -15.11 -19.67 9.23
CA ALA A 252 -15.98 -19.20 8.13
C ALA A 252 -16.67 -17.84 8.42
N PRO A 253 -17.23 -17.57 9.61
CA PRO A 253 -17.70 -16.24 9.98
C PRO A 253 -16.62 -15.15 9.95
N MET A 254 -15.38 -15.47 10.36
CA MET A 254 -14.26 -14.53 10.31
C MET A 254 -13.89 -14.20 8.85
N GLU A 255 -13.80 -15.19 7.98
CA GLU A 255 -13.55 -14.99 6.54
C GLU A 255 -14.64 -14.15 5.88
N ALA A 256 -15.90 -14.38 6.26
CA ALA A 256 -17.01 -13.59 5.75
C ALA A 256 -16.91 -12.12 6.20
N PHE A 257 -16.47 -11.86 7.44
CA PHE A 257 -16.20 -10.51 7.92
C PHE A 257 -15.01 -9.86 7.18
N ILE A 258 -13.92 -10.60 6.94
CA ILE A 258 -12.78 -10.11 6.13
C ILE A 258 -13.22 -9.76 4.72
N LYS A 259 -14.04 -10.62 4.11
CA LYS A 259 -14.61 -10.39 2.79
C LYS A 259 -15.48 -9.13 2.79
N LEU A 260 -16.33 -8.95 3.80
CA LEU A 260 -17.15 -7.75 3.96
C LEU A 260 -16.30 -6.47 3.93
N LEU A 261 -15.17 -6.45 4.64
CA LEU A 261 -14.24 -5.30 4.63
C LEU A 261 -13.57 -5.11 3.26
N ASN A 262 -13.05 -6.18 2.66
CA ASN A 262 -12.39 -6.12 1.35
C ASN A 262 -13.32 -5.70 0.21
N ASP A 263 -14.60 -6.08 0.28
CA ASP A 263 -15.62 -5.73 -0.72
C ASP A 263 -15.96 -4.23 -0.72
N ARG A 264 -15.68 -3.50 0.37
CA ARG A 264 -15.97 -2.05 0.46
C ARG A 264 -15.19 -1.23 -0.56
N ARG A 265 -13.96 -1.64 -0.88
CA ARG A 265 -13.04 -0.92 -1.79
C ARG A 265 -12.86 0.56 -1.39
N ASP A 266 -12.93 0.85 -0.10
CA ASP A 266 -12.65 2.19 0.44
C ASP A 266 -11.15 2.48 0.29
N ASP A 267 -10.80 3.60 -0.33
CA ASP A 267 -9.38 3.99 -0.48
C ASP A 267 -8.69 4.22 0.88
N GLY A 268 -9.46 4.52 1.95
CA GLY A 268 -8.95 4.73 3.30
C GLY A 268 -8.80 3.44 4.13
N LEU A 269 -9.28 2.30 3.65
CA LEU A 269 -9.29 1.03 4.37
C LEU A 269 -8.18 0.11 3.86
N SER A 270 -7.32 -0.35 4.76
CA SER A 270 -6.40 -1.46 4.49
C SER A 270 -6.72 -2.66 5.36
N VAL A 271 -6.69 -3.86 4.78
CA VAL A 271 -6.94 -5.12 5.50
C VAL A 271 -5.77 -6.04 5.23
N TYR A 272 -5.02 -6.37 6.29
CA TYR A 272 -3.97 -7.36 6.30
C TYR A 272 -4.46 -8.58 7.07
N LYS A 273 -4.56 -9.71 6.36
CA LYS A 273 -4.95 -11.00 6.94
C LYS A 273 -3.71 -11.85 7.17
N GLU A 274 -3.64 -12.48 8.34
CA GLU A 274 -2.62 -13.48 8.65
C GLU A 274 -3.24 -14.76 9.21
N VAL A 275 -2.75 -15.93 8.76
CA VAL A 275 -3.11 -17.23 9.34
C VAL A 275 -1.91 -17.72 10.13
N ILE A 276 -2.09 -17.89 11.43
CA ILE A 276 -1.02 -18.24 12.37
C ILE A 276 -1.05 -19.73 12.62
N ASP A 277 0.10 -20.39 12.57
CA ASP A 277 0.16 -21.80 12.90
C ASP A 277 -0.21 -22.02 14.38
N GLY A 278 -1.27 -22.80 14.63
CA GLY A 278 -1.77 -23.05 15.99
C GLY A 278 -3.30 -23.06 16.12
N ASP A 279 -3.77 -23.36 17.33
CA ASP A 279 -5.18 -23.28 17.71
C ASP A 279 -5.51 -21.89 18.29
N HIS A 280 -6.76 -21.69 18.74
CA HIS A 280 -7.22 -20.44 19.35
C HIS A 280 -6.33 -19.93 20.49
N SER A 281 -5.72 -20.82 21.27
CA SER A 281 -4.91 -20.45 22.43
C SER A 281 -3.47 -20.17 22.04
N THR A 282 -2.87 -21.04 21.20
CA THR A 282 -1.47 -20.90 20.80
C THR A 282 -1.26 -19.81 19.74
N ALA A 283 -2.31 -19.45 19.00
CA ALA A 283 -2.26 -18.32 18.07
C ALA A 283 -2.24 -16.95 18.78
N PHE A 284 -2.69 -16.84 20.04
CA PHE A 284 -2.73 -15.56 20.77
C PHE A 284 -1.34 -14.91 20.93
N PRO A 285 -0.33 -15.56 21.54
CA PRO A 285 0.99 -14.96 21.70
C PRO A 285 1.62 -14.55 20.36
N ALA A 286 1.48 -15.41 19.34
CA ALA A 286 1.98 -15.11 18.00
C ALA A 286 1.24 -13.91 17.36
N THR A 287 -0.07 -13.78 17.58
CA THR A 287 -0.86 -12.64 17.10
C THR A 287 -0.35 -11.34 17.72
N ALA A 288 -0.13 -11.33 19.04
CA ALA A 288 0.40 -10.15 19.73
C ALA A 288 1.75 -9.72 19.15
N VAL A 289 2.71 -10.64 19.03
CA VAL A 289 4.05 -10.35 18.48
C VAL A 289 3.96 -9.87 17.01
N ARG A 290 3.28 -10.62 16.14
CA ARG A 290 3.22 -10.29 14.70
C ARG A 290 2.46 -9.01 14.41
N SER A 291 1.41 -8.73 15.18
CA SER A 291 0.65 -7.48 15.03
C SER A 291 1.43 -6.24 15.49
N VAL A 292 2.30 -6.34 16.51
CA VAL A 292 3.21 -5.26 16.88
C VAL A 292 4.24 -5.01 15.78
N ALA A 293 4.81 -6.07 15.19
CA ALA A 293 5.70 -5.93 14.04
C ALA A 293 5.00 -5.26 12.84
N TRP A 294 3.74 -5.65 12.57
CA TRP A 294 2.90 -4.98 11.57
C TRP A 294 2.66 -3.51 11.91
N LEU A 295 2.32 -3.19 13.16
CA LEU A 295 2.09 -1.82 13.60
C LEU A 295 3.34 -0.94 13.43
N SER A 296 4.52 -1.47 13.77
CA SER A 296 5.81 -0.81 13.55
C SER A 296 6.05 -0.48 12.07
N SER A 297 5.65 -1.37 11.17
CA SER A 297 5.74 -1.13 9.71
C SER A 297 4.85 0.02 9.20
N LEU A 298 3.83 0.45 9.98
CA LEU A 298 2.96 1.58 9.64
C LEU A 298 3.62 2.93 9.94
N MET A 299 4.72 2.93 10.69
CA MET A 299 5.49 4.12 11.04
C MET A 299 6.82 4.20 10.26
N ASN A 300 7.21 3.10 9.60
CA ASN A 300 8.46 3.00 8.88
C ASN A 300 8.27 3.30 7.38
N PRO A 301 9.02 4.26 6.80
CA PRO A 301 9.00 4.52 5.36
C PRO A 301 9.67 3.40 4.54
N ILE A 302 10.34 2.44 5.19
CA ILE A 302 10.89 1.23 4.59
C ILE A 302 9.93 0.07 4.87
N SER A 303 9.46 -0.58 3.81
CA SER A 303 8.66 -1.79 3.90
C SER A 303 9.50 -2.95 4.44
N SER A 304 8.98 -3.66 5.44
CA SER A 304 9.47 -4.99 5.83
C SER A 304 8.88 -6.12 4.98
N LEU A 305 7.85 -5.82 4.18
CA LEU A 305 7.22 -6.77 3.27
C LEU A 305 8.03 -6.90 1.98
N ASP A 306 8.10 -8.12 1.46
CA ASP A 306 8.69 -8.42 0.16
C ASP A 306 7.93 -7.69 -0.97
N ASN A 307 8.63 -7.37 -2.05
CA ASN A 307 8.11 -6.75 -3.26
C ASN A 307 7.09 -7.63 -4.00
N GLU A 308 6.95 -8.90 -3.61
CA GLU A 308 5.89 -9.81 -4.06
C GLU A 308 4.51 -9.51 -3.49
N VAL A 309 4.41 -8.75 -2.39
CA VAL A 309 3.12 -8.34 -1.84
C VAL A 309 2.45 -7.31 -2.76
N SER A 310 1.15 -7.49 -2.99
CA SER A 310 0.35 -6.52 -3.75
C SER A 310 0.43 -5.13 -3.11
N PHE A 311 0.65 -4.10 -3.92
CA PHE A 311 0.59 -2.69 -3.50
C PHE A 311 -0.68 -2.38 -2.70
N TRP A 312 -1.82 -2.97 -3.07
CA TRP A 312 -3.10 -2.73 -2.41
C TRP A 312 -3.15 -3.31 -0.98
N SER A 313 -2.33 -4.32 -0.70
CA SER A 313 -2.18 -4.91 0.63
C SER A 313 -1.22 -4.13 1.53
N ILE A 314 -0.48 -3.16 0.98
CA ILE A 314 0.39 -2.31 1.78
C ILE A 314 -0.48 -1.39 2.65
N PRO A 315 -0.25 -1.38 3.96
CA PRO A 315 -1.04 -0.56 4.87
C PRO A 315 -0.61 0.92 4.79
N HIS A 316 -1.54 1.81 5.15
CA HIS A 316 -1.26 3.23 5.12
C HIS A 316 -0.30 3.63 6.23
N LEU A 317 0.67 4.48 5.90
CA LEU A 317 1.45 5.16 6.92
C LEU A 317 0.53 5.97 7.83
N ASN A 318 0.77 5.89 9.14
CA ASN A 318 0.00 6.64 10.13
C ASN A 318 0.44 8.10 10.24
N ILE A 319 1.68 8.37 9.84
CA ILE A 319 2.27 9.70 9.76
C ILE A 319 2.95 9.84 8.39
N PRO A 320 3.01 11.05 7.81
CA PRO A 320 3.81 11.25 6.63
C PRO A 320 5.28 11.09 6.99
N PHE A 321 6.04 10.36 6.17
CA PHE A 321 7.50 10.44 6.24
C PHE A 321 7.93 11.62 5.38
N ILE A 322 8.54 12.63 5.99
CA ILE A 322 9.06 13.82 5.31
C ILE A 322 10.52 13.96 5.67
N ASN A 323 11.39 13.97 4.66
CA ASN A 323 12.83 14.12 4.84
C ASN A 323 13.38 15.24 3.96
N GLN A 324 13.87 16.29 4.62
CA GLN A 324 14.55 17.44 4.01
C GLN A 324 16.06 17.23 3.84
N GLU A 325 16.59 16.12 4.35
CA GLU A 325 17.98 15.68 4.22
C GLU A 325 18.04 14.19 3.83
N PRO A 326 17.71 13.87 2.56
CA PRO A 326 17.68 12.49 2.09
C PRO A 326 19.01 11.77 2.32
N ALA A 327 18.93 10.53 2.83
CA ALA A 327 20.11 9.69 3.02
C ALA A 327 20.60 9.12 1.69
N ASP A 328 21.92 9.00 1.56
CA ASP A 328 22.53 8.13 0.55
C ASP A 328 22.24 6.68 0.92
N ARG A 329 21.64 5.93 -0.01
CA ARG A 329 21.23 4.54 0.18
C ARG A 329 21.97 3.59 -0.75
N GLU A 330 23.07 4.05 -1.33
CA GLU A 330 23.86 3.30 -2.31
C GLU A 330 23.04 2.84 -3.53
N ASP A 331 21.96 3.57 -3.84
CA ASP A 331 21.04 3.30 -4.94
C ASP A 331 21.43 4.03 -6.24
N GLY A 332 22.63 4.60 -6.28
CA GLY A 332 23.17 5.35 -7.41
C GLY A 332 22.64 6.78 -7.54
N LEU A 333 21.83 7.27 -6.58
CA LEU A 333 21.45 8.69 -6.52
C LEU A 333 22.42 9.49 -5.67
N SER A 334 22.88 10.62 -6.20
CA SER A 334 23.52 11.64 -5.36
C SER A 334 22.48 12.36 -4.51
N VAL A 335 22.78 12.56 -3.22
CA VAL A 335 21.98 13.38 -2.31
C VAL A 335 22.59 14.77 -2.12
N GLY A 336 21.76 15.74 -1.75
CA GLY A 336 22.18 17.13 -1.59
C GLY A 336 21.40 17.86 -0.50
N LYS A 337 21.82 19.09 -0.20
CA LYS A 337 21.16 19.95 0.77
C LYS A 337 19.96 20.65 0.15
N PHE A 338 18.88 20.77 0.92
CA PHE A 338 17.69 21.52 0.54
C PHE A 338 17.90 23.04 0.67
N ASN A 339 18.73 23.61 -0.22
CA ASN A 339 19.18 25.00 -0.16
C ASN A 339 18.10 26.01 -0.61
N LEU A 340 17.05 26.16 0.19
CA LEU A 340 15.98 27.15 0.03
C LEU A 340 15.85 28.01 1.30
N SER A 341 15.17 29.15 1.20
CA SER A 341 14.79 29.91 2.39
C SER A 341 13.82 29.10 3.27
N GLU A 342 13.85 29.32 4.58
CA GLU A 342 12.96 28.61 5.52
C GLU A 342 11.48 28.74 5.16
N ALA A 343 11.06 29.92 4.67
CA ALA A 343 9.69 30.12 4.18
C ALA A 343 9.34 29.19 3.01
N LYS A 344 10.23 29.06 2.03
CA LYS A 344 10.04 28.17 0.86
C LYS A 344 10.08 26.69 1.25
N LYS A 345 10.97 26.30 2.17
CA LYS A 345 11.01 24.93 2.74
C LYS A 345 9.70 24.58 3.45
N ASN A 346 9.25 25.45 4.35
CA ASN A 346 8.03 25.24 5.12
C ASN A 346 6.80 25.13 4.21
N ALA A 347 6.76 25.90 3.12
CA ALA A 347 5.68 25.78 2.13
C ALA A 347 5.67 24.41 1.43
N ILE A 348 6.84 23.84 1.09
CA ILE A 348 6.93 22.50 0.49
C ILE A 348 6.57 21.41 1.51
N VAL A 349 7.04 21.54 2.75
CA VAL A 349 6.64 20.64 3.85
C VAL A 349 5.12 20.68 4.06
N GLN A 350 4.50 21.87 3.99
CA GLN A 350 3.05 22.00 4.07
C GLN A 350 2.34 21.34 2.89
N VAL A 351 2.89 21.40 1.67
CA VAL A 351 2.35 20.64 0.53
C VAL A 351 2.37 19.15 0.83
N SER A 352 3.46 18.63 1.42
CA SER A 352 3.54 17.23 1.83
C SER A 352 2.52 16.85 2.89
N GLN A 353 2.31 17.71 3.89
CA GLN A 353 1.26 17.50 4.90
C GLN A 353 -0.14 17.51 4.27
N ASP A 354 -0.41 18.47 3.39
CA ASP A 354 -1.68 18.58 2.68
C ASP A 354 -1.94 17.37 1.77
N ILE A 355 -0.89 16.78 1.17
CA ILE A 355 -0.98 15.52 0.40
C ILE A 355 -1.40 14.37 1.33
N PHE A 356 -0.72 14.24 2.48
CA PHE A 356 -1.02 13.21 3.47
C PHE A 356 -2.46 13.31 3.98
N ASP A 357 -2.91 14.53 4.28
CA ASP A 357 -4.26 14.85 4.73
C ASP A 357 -5.33 14.66 3.63
N GLY A 358 -4.91 14.31 2.40
CA GLY A 358 -5.82 13.98 1.31
C GLY A 358 -6.47 15.20 0.62
N LYS A 359 -5.93 16.41 0.84
CA LYS A 359 -6.43 17.67 0.25
C LYS A 359 -6.39 17.65 -1.28
N TYR A 360 -5.34 17.04 -1.83
CA TYR A 360 -5.11 16.97 -3.27
C TYR A 360 -5.53 15.64 -3.89
N GLY A 361 -5.82 14.62 -3.09
CA GLY A 361 -6.14 13.28 -3.60
C GLY A 361 -5.40 12.15 -2.90
N ASN A 362 -5.31 11.03 -3.58
CA ASN A 362 -4.58 9.83 -3.14
C ASN A 362 -3.21 9.76 -3.79
N TYR A 363 -2.21 10.34 -3.12
CA TYR A 363 -0.81 10.29 -3.54
C TYR A 363 0.05 9.64 -2.46
N ASP A 364 1.13 9.00 -2.89
CA ASP A 364 1.95 8.10 -2.09
C ASP A 364 3.39 8.58 -1.94
N ALA A 365 3.88 9.44 -2.83
CA ALA A 365 5.20 10.07 -2.68
C ALA A 365 5.31 11.42 -3.41
N LEU A 366 6.17 12.28 -2.88
CA LEU A 366 6.70 13.48 -3.55
C LEU A 366 8.22 13.54 -3.31
N LEU A 367 8.99 13.50 -4.40
CA LEU A 367 10.44 13.63 -4.37
C LEU A 367 10.87 14.84 -5.22
N ILE A 368 11.89 15.56 -4.77
CA ILE A 368 12.44 16.71 -5.46
C ILE A 368 13.95 16.57 -5.54
N SER A 369 14.45 16.62 -6.77
CA SER A 369 15.87 16.77 -7.07
C SER A 369 16.14 18.14 -7.64
N HIS A 370 17.23 18.76 -7.17
CA HIS A 370 17.74 20.02 -7.70
C HIS A 370 19.22 19.86 -8.00
N LYS A 371 19.64 20.19 -9.23
CA LYS A 371 21.00 19.98 -9.76
C LYS A 371 21.42 18.51 -9.70
N ASN A 372 20.51 17.62 -10.10
CA ASN A 372 20.65 16.15 -10.09
C ASN A 372 21.02 15.56 -8.72
N LYS A 373 20.67 16.26 -7.65
CA LYS A 373 20.81 15.76 -6.29
C LYS A 373 19.44 15.68 -5.67
N LEU A 374 19.11 14.53 -5.10
CA LEU A 374 17.91 14.39 -4.30
C LEU A 374 18.05 15.25 -3.03
N VAL A 375 17.19 16.25 -2.91
CA VAL A 375 17.23 17.23 -1.81
C VAL A 375 16.02 17.13 -0.89
N TYR A 376 14.94 16.48 -1.34
CA TYR A 376 13.72 16.29 -0.55
C TYR A 376 13.02 15.00 -0.97
N GLU A 377 12.60 14.19 0.00
CA GLU A 377 11.76 13.02 -0.26
C GLU A 377 10.66 12.92 0.80
N SER A 378 9.48 12.53 0.36
CA SER A 378 8.33 12.36 1.25
C SER A 378 7.43 11.24 0.75
N TYR A 379 6.89 10.48 1.68
CA TYR A 379 6.11 9.27 1.44
C TYR A 379 4.88 9.26 2.35
N TYR A 380 3.77 8.79 1.79
CA TYR A 380 2.44 8.86 2.40
C TYR A 380 1.69 7.58 2.12
N LYS A 381 0.59 7.34 2.85
CA LYS A 381 -0.37 6.26 2.56
C LYS A 381 0.39 4.95 2.27
N LYS A 382 0.29 4.40 1.05
CA LYS A 382 0.89 3.11 0.70
C LYS A 382 2.33 3.22 0.19
N GLY A 383 2.85 4.44 -0.01
CA GLY A 383 4.20 4.68 -0.48
C GLY A 383 5.27 4.23 0.52
N ARG A 384 6.35 3.63 0.01
CA ARG A 384 7.57 3.27 0.76
C ARG A 384 8.80 3.56 -0.10
N ILE A 385 9.94 3.79 0.55
CA ILE A 385 11.21 4.07 -0.11
C ILE A 385 11.64 2.91 -1.01
N ASN A 386 11.50 1.68 -0.51
CA ASN A 386 11.98 0.44 -1.13
C ASN A 386 10.89 -0.33 -1.89
N LEU A 387 9.73 0.28 -2.15
CA LEU A 387 8.61 -0.40 -2.80
C LEU A 387 8.38 0.15 -4.22
N PRO A 388 8.38 -0.71 -5.26
CA PRO A 388 8.00 -0.31 -6.60
C PRO A 388 6.54 0.15 -6.68
N HIS A 389 6.31 1.28 -7.32
CA HIS A 389 4.96 1.83 -7.53
C HIS A 389 4.55 1.70 -9.00
N GLY A 390 3.31 1.27 -9.25
CA GLY A 390 2.76 1.15 -10.60
C GLY A 390 2.82 2.47 -11.36
N GLN A 391 3.40 2.46 -12.56
CA GLN A 391 3.69 3.66 -13.35
C GLN A 391 2.57 4.04 -14.34
N ALA A 392 1.58 3.16 -14.52
CA ALA A 392 0.52 3.33 -15.51
C ALA A 392 1.10 3.83 -16.85
N SER A 393 0.54 4.88 -17.46
CA SER A 393 1.03 5.39 -18.74
C SER A 393 2.41 6.06 -18.72
N ALA A 394 3.00 6.36 -17.56
CA ALA A 394 4.35 6.92 -17.52
C ALA A 394 5.39 5.97 -18.14
N VAL A 395 5.08 4.66 -18.21
CA VAL A 395 5.86 3.64 -18.92
C VAL A 395 6.20 4.03 -20.36
N LYS A 396 5.33 4.78 -21.05
CA LYS A 396 5.61 5.23 -22.42
C LYS A 396 6.88 6.11 -22.51
N GLY A 397 7.16 6.90 -21.48
CA GLY A 397 8.40 7.68 -21.37
C GLY A 397 9.64 6.78 -21.29
N TYR A 398 9.55 5.67 -20.55
CA TYR A 398 10.61 4.66 -20.49
C TYR A 398 10.80 3.98 -21.85
N THR A 399 9.72 3.56 -22.52
CA THR A 399 9.77 2.99 -23.88
C THR A 399 10.46 3.95 -24.86
N SER A 400 10.18 5.25 -24.79
CA SER A 400 10.88 6.25 -25.61
C SER A 400 12.38 6.29 -25.30
N LEU A 401 12.77 6.30 -24.02
CA LEU A 401 14.19 6.31 -23.66
C LEU A 401 14.94 5.03 -24.06
N VAL A 402 14.28 3.87 -23.99
CA VAL A 402 14.85 2.60 -24.45
C VAL A 402 15.11 2.64 -25.95
N LEU A 403 14.19 3.20 -26.75
CA LEU A 403 14.42 3.44 -28.18
C LEU A 403 15.59 4.40 -28.40
N GLY A 404 15.66 5.48 -27.62
CA GLY A 404 16.78 6.44 -27.66
C GLY A 404 18.14 5.80 -27.30
N ARG A 405 18.15 4.83 -26.37
CA ARG A 405 19.32 4.01 -26.04
C ARG A 405 19.72 3.11 -27.20
N ALA A 406 18.75 2.48 -27.88
CA ALA A 406 19.02 1.68 -29.08
C ALA A 406 19.61 2.52 -30.23
N ILE A 407 19.16 3.79 -30.37
CA ILE A 407 19.76 4.74 -31.32
C ILE A 407 21.20 5.09 -30.94
N GLU A 408 21.46 5.38 -29.67
CA GLU A 408 22.82 5.70 -29.19
C GLU A 408 23.79 4.52 -29.42
N MET A 409 23.31 3.29 -29.25
CA MET A 409 24.11 2.08 -29.49
C MET A 409 24.24 1.69 -30.96
N GLY A 410 23.62 2.45 -31.89
CA GLY A 410 23.73 2.25 -33.33
C GLY A 410 22.83 1.15 -33.92
N TYR A 411 21.86 0.62 -33.15
CA TYR A 411 20.85 -0.32 -33.68
C TYR A 411 19.80 0.37 -34.53
N LEU A 412 19.64 1.68 -34.32
CA LEU A 412 18.85 2.60 -35.13
C LEU A 412 19.62 3.91 -35.31
N SER A 413 19.24 4.69 -36.31
CA SER A 413 19.74 6.04 -36.55
C SER A 413 18.63 7.07 -36.39
N MET A 414 18.98 8.35 -36.26
CA MET A 414 17.99 9.43 -36.28
C MET A 414 17.16 9.47 -37.58
N GLY A 415 17.75 9.06 -38.71
CA GLY A 415 17.04 8.98 -39.99
C GLY A 415 16.01 7.84 -40.06
N ASP A 416 16.12 6.83 -39.19
CA ASP A 416 15.17 5.73 -39.12
C ASP A 416 13.81 6.14 -38.53
N LEU A 417 13.76 7.26 -37.80
CA LEU A 417 12.52 7.79 -37.25
C LEU A 417 11.49 8.11 -38.34
N ASP A 418 11.92 8.54 -39.52
CA ASP A 418 11.03 8.91 -40.61
C ASP A 418 10.72 7.74 -41.56
N LYS A 419 11.28 6.56 -41.32
CA LYS A 419 10.97 5.35 -42.11
C LYS A 419 9.65 4.71 -41.68
N PRO A 420 8.94 4.02 -42.60
CA PRO A 420 7.80 3.18 -42.25
C PRO A 420 8.19 2.16 -41.19
N LEU A 421 7.39 2.02 -40.13
CA LEU A 421 7.68 1.13 -39.00
C LEU A 421 7.80 -0.33 -39.45
N ILE A 422 6.99 -0.75 -40.42
CA ILE A 422 7.05 -2.09 -41.03
C ILE A 422 8.39 -2.40 -41.69
N HIS A 423 9.23 -1.40 -42.00
CA HIS A 423 10.55 -1.62 -42.58
C HIS A 423 11.50 -2.37 -41.63
N PHE A 424 11.27 -2.29 -40.33
CA PHE A 424 12.10 -2.95 -39.31
C PHE A 424 11.64 -4.38 -38.99
N LEU A 425 10.47 -4.80 -39.50
CA LEU A 425 9.78 -6.02 -39.10
C LEU A 425 9.79 -7.03 -40.26
N LYS A 426 10.58 -8.09 -40.13
CA LYS A 426 10.88 -9.03 -41.23
C LYS A 426 9.87 -10.17 -41.37
N ASP A 427 9.10 -10.45 -40.33
CA ASP A 427 8.22 -11.62 -40.22
C ASP A 427 6.75 -11.27 -40.41
N LEU A 428 6.48 -10.22 -41.18
CA LEU A 428 5.14 -9.77 -41.53
C LEU A 428 4.74 -10.25 -42.93
N ASP A 429 3.44 -10.36 -43.18
CA ASP A 429 2.83 -10.65 -44.48
C ASP A 429 2.18 -9.36 -45.04
N PRO A 430 2.87 -8.63 -45.95
CA PRO A 430 2.39 -7.35 -46.45
C PRO A 430 1.11 -7.44 -47.28
N THR A 431 0.77 -8.63 -47.77
CA THR A 431 -0.43 -8.84 -48.60
C THR A 431 -1.73 -8.70 -47.81
N LYS A 432 -1.64 -8.77 -46.48
CA LYS A 432 -2.79 -8.66 -45.57
C LYS A 432 -2.87 -7.31 -44.84
N PHE A 433 -1.97 -6.39 -45.12
CA PHE A 433 -1.99 -5.09 -44.47
C PHE A 433 -3.20 -4.27 -44.91
N THR A 434 -3.75 -3.50 -43.98
CA THR A 434 -4.67 -2.42 -44.32
C THR A 434 -4.00 -1.39 -45.23
N GLN A 435 -4.79 -0.75 -46.08
CA GLN A 435 -4.29 0.26 -46.99
C GLN A 435 -3.67 1.42 -46.20
N GLY A 436 -2.45 1.83 -46.56
CA GLY A 436 -1.75 2.94 -45.91
C GLY A 436 -0.86 2.54 -44.73
N ALA A 437 -0.68 1.24 -44.44
CA ALA A 437 0.23 0.75 -43.41
C ALA A 437 1.66 1.30 -43.56
N GLU A 438 2.13 1.49 -44.80
CA GLU A 438 3.43 2.09 -45.13
C GLU A 438 3.56 3.55 -44.69
N LYS A 439 2.45 4.23 -44.36
CA LYS A 439 2.46 5.62 -43.90
C LYS A 439 2.72 5.75 -42.40
N ILE A 440 2.68 4.66 -41.63
CA ILE A 440 3.00 4.67 -40.20
C ILE A 440 4.53 4.70 -40.09
N THR A 441 5.10 5.88 -39.86
CA THR A 441 6.53 5.98 -39.55
C THR A 441 6.78 5.79 -38.05
N LEU A 442 8.02 5.48 -37.68
CA LEU A 442 8.40 5.39 -36.26
C LEU A 442 8.13 6.71 -35.51
N HIS A 443 8.39 7.85 -36.15
CA HIS A 443 8.03 9.19 -35.69
C HIS A 443 6.53 9.31 -35.40
N LYS A 444 5.67 8.90 -36.35
CA LYS A 444 4.21 8.98 -36.16
C LYS A 444 3.71 8.06 -35.06
N ALA A 445 4.32 6.88 -34.88
CA ALA A 445 3.98 6.03 -33.74
C ALA A 445 4.34 6.74 -32.41
N LEU A 446 5.56 7.28 -32.30
CA LEU A 446 6.03 7.98 -31.10
C LEU A 446 5.21 9.23 -30.75
N THR A 447 4.67 9.94 -31.75
CA THR A 447 3.82 11.13 -31.56
C THR A 447 2.32 10.82 -31.42
N MET A 448 1.94 9.54 -31.30
CA MET A 448 0.53 9.09 -31.23
C MET A 448 -0.31 9.43 -32.48
N GLN A 449 0.32 9.45 -33.65
CA GLN A 449 -0.30 9.73 -34.96
C GLN A 449 -0.26 8.52 -35.91
N GLY A 450 -0.17 7.28 -35.39
CA GLY A 450 -0.12 6.09 -36.23
C GLY A 450 -1.38 5.88 -37.07
N GLY A 451 -2.54 6.36 -36.61
CA GLY A 451 -3.81 6.32 -37.36
C GLY A 451 -4.54 4.98 -37.39
N LEU A 452 -4.11 4.03 -36.54
CA LEU A 452 -4.83 2.76 -36.35
C LEU A 452 -6.23 3.01 -35.79
N THR A 453 -7.23 2.47 -36.47
CA THR A 453 -8.63 2.50 -36.04
C THR A 453 -9.13 1.08 -36.02
N ILE A 454 -9.27 0.50 -34.83
CA ILE A 454 -9.63 -0.90 -34.61
C ILE A 454 -10.87 -0.94 -33.73
N ASP A 455 -11.88 -1.69 -34.16
CA ASP A 455 -13.07 -1.93 -33.37
C ASP A 455 -12.73 -2.63 -32.04
N ARG A 456 -13.24 -2.10 -30.92
CA ARG A 456 -12.87 -2.58 -29.58
C ARG A 456 -13.40 -3.99 -29.29
N GLU A 457 -14.59 -4.33 -29.77
CA GLU A 457 -15.16 -5.67 -29.55
C GLU A 457 -14.41 -6.71 -30.37
N LYS A 458 -14.07 -6.38 -31.63
CA LYS A 458 -13.17 -7.22 -32.43
C LYS A 458 -11.80 -7.36 -31.78
N TRP A 459 -11.23 -6.31 -31.18
CA TRP A 459 -9.92 -6.46 -30.53
C TRP A 459 -9.97 -7.40 -29.32
N LYS A 460 -11.04 -7.36 -28.50
CA LYS A 460 -11.22 -8.25 -27.34
C LYS A 460 -11.15 -9.73 -27.70
N GLU A 461 -11.60 -10.11 -28.89
CA GLU A 461 -11.54 -11.51 -29.37
C GLU A 461 -10.11 -12.04 -29.49
N VAL A 462 -9.12 -11.15 -29.70
CA VAL A 462 -7.73 -11.54 -29.96
C VAL A 462 -6.74 -11.00 -28.93
N GLU A 463 -7.12 -10.06 -28.06
CA GLU A 463 -6.18 -9.36 -27.18
C GLU A 463 -5.43 -10.26 -26.19
N ASN A 464 -5.93 -11.47 -25.95
CA ASN A 464 -5.31 -12.50 -25.11
C ASN A 464 -4.76 -13.71 -25.90
N ASP A 465 -4.82 -13.71 -27.24
CA ASP A 465 -4.31 -14.81 -28.06
C ASP A 465 -2.77 -14.74 -28.15
N SER A 466 -2.10 -15.41 -27.22
CA SER A 466 -0.64 -15.38 -27.13
C SER A 466 0.07 -16.10 -28.26
N VAL A 467 -0.62 -16.94 -29.03
CA VAL A 467 -0.05 -17.62 -30.19
C VAL A 467 -0.07 -16.68 -31.38
N LYS A 468 -1.22 -16.07 -31.65
CA LYS A 468 -1.39 -15.15 -32.78
C LYS A 468 -0.61 -13.85 -32.59
N LEU A 469 -0.58 -13.31 -31.38
CA LEU A 469 0.06 -12.03 -31.09
C LEU A 469 1.57 -12.14 -30.86
N LYS A 470 2.15 -13.34 -30.81
CA LYS A 470 3.55 -13.56 -30.46
C LYS A 470 4.50 -12.72 -31.33
N GLY A 471 5.45 -12.03 -30.70
CA GLY A 471 6.49 -11.31 -31.45
C GLY A 471 5.90 -10.21 -32.34
N GLN A 472 6.25 -10.26 -33.62
CA GLN A 472 5.74 -9.37 -34.67
C GLN A 472 4.28 -9.67 -35.07
N GLY A 473 3.72 -10.82 -34.68
CA GLY A 473 2.32 -11.18 -34.90
C GLY A 473 1.33 -10.18 -34.30
N LEU A 474 1.75 -9.45 -33.26
CA LEU A 474 1.02 -8.31 -32.73
C LEU A 474 0.83 -7.21 -33.78
N VAL A 475 1.91 -6.76 -34.40
CA VAL A 475 1.86 -5.69 -35.42
C VAL A 475 1.14 -6.18 -36.66
N GLN A 476 1.37 -7.45 -37.09
CA GLN A 476 0.60 -8.08 -38.15
C GLN A 476 -0.91 -7.97 -37.87
N THR A 477 -1.36 -8.40 -36.69
CA THR A 477 -2.77 -8.43 -36.33
C THR A 477 -3.37 -7.02 -36.23
N LEU A 478 -2.62 -6.04 -35.72
CA LEU A 478 -3.05 -4.64 -35.68
C LEU A 478 -3.27 -4.08 -37.09
N LEU A 479 -2.36 -4.36 -38.02
CA LEU A 479 -2.44 -3.90 -39.42
C LEU A 479 -3.50 -4.63 -40.24
N GLU A 480 -3.80 -5.90 -39.91
CA GLU A 480 -4.91 -6.65 -40.54
C GLU A 480 -6.29 -6.17 -40.07
N ARG A 481 -6.42 -5.77 -38.80
CA ARG A 481 -7.71 -5.41 -38.18
C ARG A 481 -8.04 -3.92 -38.25
N SER A 482 -7.09 -3.07 -38.63
CA SER A 482 -7.32 -1.63 -38.73
C SER A 482 -8.06 -1.25 -40.02
N GLU A 483 -8.97 -0.28 -39.90
CA GLU A 483 -9.47 0.46 -41.06
C GLU A 483 -8.31 1.18 -41.80
N PRO A 484 -8.51 1.61 -43.07
CA PRO A 484 -7.48 2.27 -43.87
C PRO A 484 -6.84 3.47 -43.18
N ILE A 485 -5.51 3.59 -43.32
CA ILE A 485 -4.72 4.65 -42.73
C ILE A 485 -4.60 5.82 -43.72
N THR A 486 -5.20 6.94 -43.35
CA THR A 486 -5.29 8.15 -44.16
C THR A 486 -4.69 9.35 -43.44
N LYS A 487 -4.63 10.51 -44.11
CA LYS A 487 -4.14 11.74 -43.47
C LYS A 487 -5.07 12.17 -42.32
N GLU A 488 -6.35 11.88 -42.44
CA GLU A 488 -7.40 12.21 -41.48
C GLU A 488 -7.30 11.34 -40.23
N THR A 489 -6.96 10.05 -40.37
CA THR A 489 -6.77 9.15 -39.22
C THR A 489 -5.43 9.38 -38.52
N GLN A 490 -4.40 9.88 -39.22
CA GLN A 490 -3.08 10.23 -38.65
C GLN A 490 -3.06 11.57 -37.89
N THR A 491 -4.15 11.86 -37.20
CA THR A 491 -4.23 12.90 -36.17
C THR A 491 -3.83 12.31 -34.81
N TYR A 492 -3.60 13.16 -33.82
CA TYR A 492 -3.24 12.70 -32.48
C TYR A 492 -4.37 11.89 -31.86
N LEU A 493 -4.10 10.62 -31.54
CA LEU A 493 -5.01 9.75 -30.81
C LEU A 493 -4.24 8.97 -29.75
N TYR A 494 -4.51 9.31 -28.49
CA TYR A 494 -3.85 8.67 -27.36
C TYR A 494 -4.31 7.21 -27.20
N GLY A 495 -3.36 6.28 -27.08
CA GLY A 495 -3.66 4.85 -26.94
C GLY A 495 -2.42 4.00 -26.72
N ASN A 496 -2.60 2.68 -26.66
CA ASN A 496 -1.51 1.72 -26.39
C ASN A 496 -0.96 1.03 -27.65
N TYR A 497 -1.68 1.06 -28.78
CA TYR A 497 -1.22 0.40 -30.01
C TYR A 497 0.08 0.99 -30.55
N ASN A 498 0.24 2.32 -30.51
CA ASN A 498 1.48 2.96 -30.97
C ASN A 498 2.71 2.54 -30.12
N PRO A 499 2.69 2.63 -28.77
CA PRO A 499 3.77 2.08 -27.95
C PRO A 499 4.06 0.61 -28.20
N MET A 500 3.02 -0.22 -28.37
CA MET A 500 3.18 -1.64 -28.67
C MET A 500 3.97 -1.86 -29.96
N MET A 501 3.63 -1.14 -31.04
CA MET A 501 4.39 -1.20 -32.30
C MET A 501 5.84 -0.74 -32.12
N VAL A 502 6.09 0.32 -31.33
CA VAL A 502 7.45 0.80 -31.04
C VAL A 502 8.27 -0.25 -30.29
N MET A 503 7.69 -0.94 -29.30
CA MET A 503 8.38 -2.02 -28.59
C MET A 503 8.67 -3.21 -29.50
N THR A 504 7.78 -3.53 -30.44
CA THR A 504 8.08 -4.55 -31.47
C THR A 504 9.24 -4.16 -32.37
N VAL A 505 9.42 -2.86 -32.69
CA VAL A 505 10.61 -2.40 -33.40
C VAL A 505 11.87 -2.58 -32.55
N ILE A 506 11.82 -2.20 -31.27
CA ILE A 506 12.96 -2.38 -30.34
C ILE A 506 13.37 -3.86 -30.32
N GLU A 507 12.43 -4.77 -30.09
CA GLU A 507 12.63 -6.23 -30.13
C GLU A 507 13.31 -6.69 -31.43
N ALA A 508 12.90 -6.13 -32.58
CA ALA A 508 13.40 -6.58 -33.89
C ALA A 508 14.82 -6.10 -34.22
N VAL A 509 15.30 -5.01 -33.60
CA VAL A 509 16.56 -4.36 -33.98
C VAL A 509 17.69 -4.52 -32.96
N VAL A 510 17.35 -4.74 -31.68
CA VAL A 510 18.34 -4.96 -30.62
C VAL A 510 18.81 -6.43 -30.60
N PRO A 511 20.01 -6.73 -30.08
CA PRO A 511 20.43 -8.11 -29.86
C PRO A 511 19.63 -8.74 -28.71
N GLY A 512 19.29 -10.02 -28.86
CA GLY A 512 18.48 -10.73 -27.87
C GLY A 512 17.02 -10.30 -27.91
N THR A 513 16.39 -10.20 -26.75
CA THR A 513 15.02 -9.70 -26.59
C THR A 513 15.01 -8.26 -26.09
N ALA A 514 13.90 -7.54 -26.31
CA ALA A 514 13.67 -6.23 -25.72
C ALA A 514 13.67 -6.28 -24.19
N GLU A 515 13.22 -7.39 -23.58
CA GLU A 515 13.26 -7.59 -22.13
C GLU A 515 14.70 -7.62 -21.62
N GLU A 516 15.57 -8.42 -22.25
CA GLU A 516 17.00 -8.50 -21.92
C GLU A 516 17.69 -7.15 -22.17
N PHE A 517 17.38 -6.47 -23.27
CA PHE A 517 17.94 -5.15 -23.58
C PHE A 517 17.54 -4.10 -22.54
N ILE A 518 16.27 -4.06 -22.14
CA ILE A 518 15.78 -3.17 -21.07
C ILE A 518 16.49 -3.48 -19.76
N GLN A 519 16.62 -4.75 -19.40
CA GLN A 519 17.27 -5.14 -18.15
C GLN A 519 18.76 -4.77 -18.16
N GLN A 520 19.51 -5.17 -19.19
CA GLN A 520 20.97 -5.13 -19.20
C GLN A 520 21.53 -3.78 -19.64
N GLU A 521 20.95 -3.19 -20.70
CA GLU A 521 21.48 -1.99 -21.34
C GLU A 521 20.79 -0.71 -20.90
N PHE A 522 19.65 -0.82 -20.20
CA PHE A 522 18.92 0.33 -19.68
C PHE A 522 18.90 0.36 -18.15
N PHE A 523 18.15 -0.52 -17.50
CA PHE A 523 17.93 -0.48 -16.06
C PHE A 523 19.16 -0.81 -15.22
N SER A 524 19.89 -1.87 -15.55
CA SER A 524 21.11 -2.23 -14.81
C SER A 524 22.17 -1.12 -14.88
N LYS A 525 22.29 -0.44 -16.03
CA LYS A 525 23.21 0.71 -16.19
C LYS A 525 22.80 1.92 -15.35
N LEU A 526 21.50 2.09 -15.12
CA LEU A 526 20.95 3.10 -14.21
C LEU A 526 20.94 2.63 -12.74
N GLY A 527 21.38 1.41 -12.44
CA GLY A 527 21.29 0.83 -11.10
C GLY A 527 19.84 0.62 -10.64
N ILE A 528 18.90 0.42 -11.55
CA ILE A 528 17.51 0.09 -11.26
C ILE A 528 17.40 -1.44 -11.25
N THR A 529 17.31 -2.03 -10.05
CA THR A 529 17.33 -3.49 -9.85
C THR A 529 16.04 -4.03 -9.26
N ASN A 530 15.35 -3.22 -8.45
CA ASN A 530 14.06 -3.60 -7.86
C ASN A 530 12.91 -2.96 -8.66
N TYR A 531 12.42 -3.68 -9.66
CA TYR A 531 11.29 -3.28 -10.49
C TYR A 531 10.46 -4.50 -10.90
N LYS A 532 9.24 -4.23 -11.40
CA LYS A 532 8.41 -5.23 -12.07
C LYS A 532 7.99 -4.69 -13.43
N TRP A 533 8.16 -5.45 -14.50
CA TRP A 533 7.66 -5.09 -15.83
C TRP A 533 6.97 -6.30 -16.44
N PHE A 534 5.65 -6.23 -16.60
CA PHE A 534 4.89 -7.36 -17.12
C PHE A 534 4.94 -7.42 -18.65
N ASN A 535 4.92 -8.64 -19.18
CA ASN A 535 4.83 -8.89 -20.61
C ASN A 535 3.37 -8.85 -21.10
N HIS A 536 3.20 -8.39 -22.33
CA HIS A 536 1.96 -8.45 -23.08
C HIS A 536 1.72 -9.88 -23.59
N ALA A 537 0.50 -10.20 -24.07
CA ALA A 537 0.19 -11.50 -24.67
C ALA A 537 1.12 -11.87 -25.85
N SER A 538 1.75 -10.88 -26.49
CA SER A 538 2.77 -11.07 -27.52
C SER A 538 4.10 -11.63 -27.01
N GLY A 539 4.31 -11.68 -25.70
CA GLY A 539 5.57 -12.03 -25.06
C GLY A 539 6.57 -10.88 -24.93
N LEU A 540 6.23 -9.68 -25.41
CA LEU A 540 7.09 -8.49 -25.29
C LEU A 540 6.75 -7.69 -24.04
N PRO A 541 7.70 -6.92 -23.46
CA PRO A 541 7.41 -5.99 -22.37
C PRO A 541 6.27 -5.02 -22.71
N GLN A 542 5.38 -4.77 -21.76
CA GLN A 542 4.26 -3.85 -21.94
C GLN A 542 4.77 -2.41 -22.17
N ALA A 543 4.64 -1.91 -23.39
CA ALA A 543 5.22 -0.64 -23.79
C ALA A 543 4.46 0.60 -23.30
N GLY A 544 3.18 0.41 -22.93
CA GLY A 544 2.26 1.49 -22.61
C GLY A 544 1.87 1.60 -21.14
N SER A 545 2.13 0.56 -20.35
CA SER A 545 1.76 0.45 -18.92
C SER A 545 2.38 -0.78 -18.26
N GLN A 546 1.92 -1.17 -17.06
CA GLN A 546 2.30 -2.42 -16.40
C GLN A 546 3.80 -2.55 -16.06
N ALA A 547 4.47 -1.43 -15.78
CA ALA A 547 5.73 -1.43 -15.04
C ALA A 547 5.53 -0.77 -13.67
N SER A 548 6.27 -1.25 -12.69
CA SER A 548 6.36 -0.70 -11.34
C SER A 548 7.81 -0.36 -11.04
N ILE A 549 8.06 0.87 -10.62
CA ILE A 549 9.40 1.45 -10.41
C ILE A 549 9.41 2.15 -9.05
N MET A 550 10.50 2.04 -8.29
CA MET A 550 10.64 2.77 -7.02
C MET A 550 10.66 4.29 -7.27
N SER A 551 10.05 5.09 -6.38
CA SER A 551 9.98 6.55 -6.57
C SER A 551 11.36 7.21 -6.69
N ARG A 552 12.37 6.68 -6.00
CA ARG A 552 13.76 7.13 -6.12
C ARG A 552 14.33 6.81 -7.50
N ASP A 553 14.09 5.61 -8.03
CA ASP A 553 14.53 5.23 -9.38
C ASP A 553 13.86 6.06 -10.49
N MET A 554 12.64 6.54 -10.27
CA MET A 554 11.98 7.46 -11.21
C MET A 554 12.76 8.77 -11.40
N LEU A 555 13.56 9.23 -10.41
CA LEU A 555 14.40 10.42 -10.57
C LEU A 555 15.48 10.21 -11.64
N LYS A 556 15.97 8.98 -11.81
CA LYS A 556 16.99 8.64 -12.81
C LYS A 556 16.47 8.86 -14.22
N LEU A 557 15.18 8.62 -14.45
CA LEU A 557 14.50 8.97 -15.70
C LEU A 557 14.55 10.48 -15.95
N GLY A 558 14.25 11.29 -14.93
CA GLY A 558 14.34 12.75 -15.00
C GLY A 558 15.76 13.25 -15.21
N TYR A 559 16.76 12.60 -14.60
CA TYR A 559 18.17 12.98 -14.75
C TYR A 559 18.67 12.77 -16.17
N LEU A 560 18.22 11.71 -16.85
CA LEU A 560 18.53 11.52 -18.27
C LEU A 560 18.00 12.68 -19.12
N VAL A 561 16.78 13.15 -18.85
CA VAL A 561 16.21 14.33 -19.53
C VAL A 561 16.99 15.60 -19.17
N GLN A 562 17.17 15.87 -17.87
CA GLN A 562 17.89 17.05 -17.36
C GLN A 562 19.32 17.14 -17.90
N ASN A 563 20.01 16.00 -18.07
CA ASN A 563 21.40 15.92 -18.55
C ASN A 563 21.52 15.63 -20.04
N LYS A 564 20.47 15.82 -20.83
CA LYS A 564 20.49 15.64 -22.30
C LYS A 564 21.01 14.25 -22.71
N GLY A 565 20.58 13.24 -21.97
CA GLY A 565 20.90 11.83 -22.21
C GLY A 565 22.24 11.37 -21.66
N LYS A 566 22.95 12.19 -20.86
CA LYS A 566 24.22 11.78 -20.26
C LYS A 566 24.04 11.03 -18.94
N LEU A 567 24.81 9.96 -18.78
CA LEU A 567 24.96 9.21 -17.53
C LEU A 567 26.44 9.16 -17.18
N ASN A 568 26.81 9.60 -15.97
CA ASN A 568 28.22 9.65 -15.53
C ASN A 568 29.18 10.38 -16.50
N GLY A 569 28.68 11.37 -17.23
CA GLY A 569 29.45 12.15 -18.20
C GLY A 569 29.49 11.56 -19.62
N GLU A 570 29.10 10.29 -19.79
CA GLU A 570 29.04 9.61 -21.09
C GLU A 570 27.65 9.75 -21.72
N GLN A 571 27.60 9.76 -23.06
CA GLN A 571 26.33 9.80 -23.77
C GLN A 571 25.66 8.43 -23.66
N PHE A 572 24.54 8.38 -22.96
CA PHE A 572 23.80 7.15 -22.71
C PHE A 572 22.59 6.99 -23.64
N ILE A 573 21.91 8.11 -23.92
CA ILE A 573 20.82 8.24 -24.89
C ILE A 573 21.18 9.37 -25.84
N SER A 574 20.96 9.22 -27.14
CA SER A 574 21.26 10.27 -28.12
C SER A 574 20.64 11.62 -27.74
N ALA A 575 21.49 12.65 -27.60
CA ALA A 575 21.04 14.00 -27.27
C ALA A 575 20.06 14.56 -28.30
N ALA A 576 20.32 14.32 -29.60
CA ALA A 576 19.44 14.74 -30.70
C ALA A 576 18.09 14.00 -30.68
N TYR A 577 18.09 12.71 -30.31
CA TYR A 577 16.83 11.99 -30.09
C TYR A 577 16.04 12.61 -28.95
N LEU A 578 16.70 12.85 -27.81
CA LEU A 578 16.04 13.31 -26.60
C LEU A 578 15.46 14.72 -26.75
N GLU A 579 16.19 15.63 -27.40
CA GLU A 579 15.68 16.97 -27.77
C GLU A 579 14.40 16.89 -28.59
N LYS A 580 14.36 16.01 -29.60
CA LYS A 580 13.13 15.78 -30.38
C LYS A 580 12.04 15.13 -29.53
N ALA A 581 12.40 14.15 -28.69
CA ALA A 581 11.49 13.39 -27.86
C ALA A 581 10.74 14.26 -26.85
N THR A 582 11.40 15.23 -26.23
CA THR A 582 10.84 16.09 -25.19
C THR A 582 10.27 17.41 -25.72
N SER A 583 10.41 17.66 -27.03
CA SER A 583 9.83 18.83 -27.71
C SER A 583 8.31 18.71 -27.90
N GLY A 584 7.62 19.84 -27.95
CA GLY A 584 6.17 19.93 -28.17
C GLY A 584 5.75 19.76 -29.63
N ILE A 585 5.98 18.59 -30.24
CA ILE A 585 5.75 18.32 -31.69
C ILE A 585 4.28 18.44 -32.07
N VAL A 586 3.38 17.84 -31.29
CA VAL A 586 1.96 17.73 -31.59
C VAL A 586 1.14 18.40 -30.50
N ARG A 587 0.02 19.01 -30.88
CA ARG A 587 -0.99 19.47 -29.94
C ARG A 587 -2.04 18.38 -29.75
N PRO A 588 -2.16 17.79 -28.54
CA PRO A 588 -3.28 16.93 -28.22
C PRO A 588 -4.60 17.67 -28.42
N ALA A 589 -5.53 17.04 -29.14
CA ALA A 589 -6.89 17.55 -29.36
C ALA A 589 -7.89 16.65 -28.64
N ILE A 590 -7.69 16.44 -27.33
CA ILE A 590 -8.55 15.59 -26.48
C ILE A 590 -8.93 16.33 -25.20
N ASP A 591 -10.18 16.15 -24.76
CA ASP A 591 -10.80 17.02 -23.76
C ASP A 591 -10.20 16.94 -22.35
N TRP A 592 -9.66 15.77 -21.98
CA TRP A 592 -9.06 15.58 -20.66
C TRP A 592 -7.65 16.16 -20.52
N MET A 593 -7.00 16.56 -21.62
CA MET A 593 -5.69 17.20 -21.58
C MET A 593 -5.82 18.73 -21.59
N PRO A 594 -5.09 19.46 -20.71
CA PRO A 594 -5.12 20.92 -20.72
C PRO A 594 -4.62 21.51 -22.06
N LYS A 595 -5.24 22.61 -22.52
CA LYS A 595 -5.01 23.19 -23.86
C LYS A 595 -3.56 23.63 -24.13
N ASN A 596 -2.83 23.98 -23.07
CA ASN A 596 -1.44 24.41 -23.13
C ASN A 596 -0.44 23.24 -23.23
N TYR A 597 -0.91 21.99 -23.12
CA TYR A 597 -0.04 20.83 -23.26
C TYR A 597 0.30 20.58 -24.73
N ARG A 598 1.48 19.99 -24.93
CA ARG A 598 2.02 19.48 -26.18
C ARG A 598 2.57 18.08 -25.94
N TYR A 599 2.81 17.37 -27.03
CA TYR A 599 3.26 15.98 -27.00
C TYR A 599 4.42 15.76 -27.97
N GLY A 600 5.46 15.08 -27.48
CA GLY A 600 6.64 14.67 -28.25
C GLY A 600 6.65 13.16 -28.50
N TYR A 601 7.78 12.51 -28.26
CA TYR A 601 7.91 11.05 -28.35
C TYR A 601 7.54 10.40 -27.04
N PHE A 602 6.24 10.22 -26.81
CA PHE A 602 5.71 9.71 -25.54
C PHE A 602 5.96 10.59 -24.29
N TRP A 603 6.41 11.82 -24.49
CA TRP A 603 6.58 12.83 -23.46
C TRP A 603 5.58 13.95 -23.62
N TYR A 604 5.15 14.49 -22.48
CA TYR A 604 4.34 15.70 -22.42
C TYR A 604 5.22 16.92 -22.26
N HIS A 605 4.71 18.06 -22.71
CA HIS A 605 5.35 19.35 -22.55
C HIS A 605 4.29 20.40 -22.19
N THR A 606 4.54 21.22 -21.17
CA THR A 606 3.64 22.31 -20.77
C THR A 606 4.44 23.51 -20.26
N PRO A 607 4.00 24.76 -20.53
CA PRO A 607 4.55 25.91 -19.83
C PRO A 607 4.04 25.98 -18.38
N VAL A 608 4.89 26.50 -17.49
CA VAL A 608 4.59 26.84 -16.11
C VAL A 608 4.93 28.30 -15.88
N GLN A 609 3.94 29.11 -15.49
CA GLN A 609 4.15 30.53 -15.21
C GLN A 609 4.61 30.72 -13.76
N VAL A 610 5.71 31.45 -13.58
CA VAL A 610 6.21 31.89 -12.27
C VAL A 610 6.47 33.39 -12.36
N GLY A 611 5.61 34.19 -11.71
CA GLY A 611 5.62 35.64 -11.87
C GLY A 611 5.45 36.05 -13.34
N ASN A 612 6.41 36.80 -13.88
CA ASN A 612 6.42 37.25 -15.28
C ASN A 612 7.18 36.32 -16.23
N LYS A 613 7.70 35.19 -15.74
CA LYS A 613 8.52 34.26 -16.53
C LYS A 613 7.78 32.94 -16.74
N SER A 614 7.83 32.45 -17.97
CA SER A 614 7.38 31.11 -18.33
C SER A 614 8.58 30.16 -18.34
N TYR A 615 8.43 29.01 -17.69
CA TYR A 615 9.35 27.90 -17.74
C TYR A 615 8.73 26.74 -18.50
N ASP A 616 9.53 25.99 -19.24
CA ASP A 616 9.07 24.77 -19.91
C ASP A 616 9.25 23.56 -19.00
N MET A 617 8.17 22.78 -18.85
CA MET A 617 8.17 21.53 -18.12
C MET A 617 7.92 20.36 -19.07
N THR A 618 8.87 19.44 -19.11
CA THR A 618 8.72 18.12 -19.74
C THR A 618 8.24 17.14 -18.68
N LEU A 619 7.32 16.23 -19.02
CA LEU A 619 6.88 15.22 -18.07
C LEU A 619 6.43 13.89 -18.69
N ALA A 620 6.73 12.80 -17.99
CA ALA A 620 6.07 11.51 -18.17
C ALA A 620 4.83 11.48 -17.26
N TRP A 621 3.70 11.00 -17.78
CA TRP A 621 2.42 11.03 -17.07
C TRP A 621 1.69 9.69 -17.15
N GLY A 622 1.41 9.12 -15.97
CA GLY A 622 0.56 7.96 -15.78
C GLY A 622 -0.75 8.32 -15.07
N GLY A 623 -1.84 7.64 -15.46
CA GLY A 623 -3.09 7.67 -14.69
C GLY A 623 -2.86 7.22 -13.25
N GLY A 624 -3.67 7.71 -12.31
CA GLY A 624 -3.44 7.50 -10.87
C GLY A 624 -2.54 8.57 -10.23
N GLY A 625 -1.91 9.45 -11.02
CA GLY A 625 -1.05 10.51 -10.50
C GLY A 625 0.46 10.29 -10.63
N GLN A 626 0.90 9.34 -11.48
CA GLN A 626 2.34 9.09 -11.66
C GLN A 626 2.95 10.19 -12.53
N ARG A 627 3.96 10.88 -12.01
CA ARG A 627 4.62 11.98 -12.71
C ARG A 627 6.14 11.90 -12.53
N VAL A 628 6.86 12.04 -13.64
CA VAL A 628 8.27 12.46 -13.64
C VAL A 628 8.30 13.77 -14.40
N MET A 629 8.60 14.87 -13.72
CA MET A 629 8.56 16.22 -14.27
C MET A 629 9.96 16.82 -14.23
N VAL A 630 10.35 17.49 -15.30
CA VAL A 630 11.66 18.11 -15.45
C VAL A 630 11.47 19.54 -15.93
N VAL A 631 12.06 20.49 -15.20
CA VAL A 631 12.14 21.91 -15.59
C VAL A 631 13.62 22.22 -15.79
N GLU A 632 14.08 22.05 -17.04
CA GLU A 632 15.52 22.04 -17.36
C GLU A 632 16.21 23.34 -16.91
N GLU A 633 15.61 24.49 -17.18
CA GLU A 633 16.16 25.81 -16.84
C GLU A 633 16.34 26.04 -15.33
N LEU A 634 15.63 25.28 -14.49
CA LEU A 634 15.72 25.34 -13.03
C LEU A 634 16.58 24.22 -12.43
N ASP A 635 17.20 23.36 -13.26
CA ASP A 635 17.87 22.15 -12.79
C ASP A 635 16.99 21.28 -11.89
N LEU A 636 15.68 21.22 -12.17
CA LEU A 636 14.67 20.70 -11.25
C LEU A 636 14.00 19.45 -11.81
N THR A 637 14.04 18.35 -11.05
CA THR A 637 13.26 17.14 -11.31
C THR A 637 12.31 16.88 -10.14
N ILE A 638 11.04 16.64 -10.43
CA ILE A 638 10.00 16.34 -9.44
C ILE A 638 9.36 15.00 -9.80
N VAL A 639 9.29 14.11 -8.82
CA VAL A 639 8.62 12.81 -8.93
C VAL A 639 7.41 12.77 -8.01
N ILE A 640 6.30 12.28 -8.54
CA ILE A 640 5.08 12.00 -7.78
C ILE A 640 4.58 10.61 -8.13
N THR A 641 4.18 9.86 -7.11
CA THR A 641 3.42 8.62 -7.27
C THR A 641 2.09 8.74 -6.55
N GLY A 642 1.07 8.06 -7.06
CA GLY A 642 -0.25 8.08 -6.42
C GLY A 642 -1.18 6.97 -6.91
N HIS A 643 -2.38 6.90 -6.35
CA HIS A 643 -3.41 5.99 -6.82
C HIS A 643 -4.76 6.69 -6.97
N ASP A 644 -4.77 8.01 -7.16
CA ASP A 644 -5.99 8.77 -7.34
C ASP A 644 -6.55 8.62 -8.75
N ARG A 645 -7.76 8.06 -8.85
CA ARG A 645 -8.48 7.91 -10.12
C ARG A 645 -9.47 9.05 -10.38
N ASN A 646 -9.54 10.03 -9.50
CA ASN A 646 -10.41 11.21 -9.64
C ASN A 646 -9.65 12.40 -10.26
N ASP A 647 -10.25 13.58 -10.16
CA ASP A 647 -9.70 14.84 -10.69
C ASP A 647 -8.28 15.13 -10.18
N ASP A 648 -7.36 15.43 -11.11
CA ASP A 648 -5.92 15.55 -10.85
C ASP A 648 -5.56 16.93 -10.26
N LYS A 649 -5.66 17.05 -8.93
CA LYS A 649 -5.45 18.32 -8.22
C LYS A 649 -4.00 18.57 -7.81
N ILE A 650 -3.11 17.58 -7.93
CA ILE A 650 -1.72 17.71 -7.45
C ILE A 650 -0.91 18.71 -8.27
N MET A 651 -1.24 18.91 -9.55
CA MET A 651 -0.47 19.83 -10.38
C MET A 651 -0.56 21.28 -9.90
N LYS A 652 -1.64 21.65 -9.20
CA LYS A 652 -1.82 23.00 -8.65
C LYS A 652 -0.73 23.38 -7.63
N PRO A 653 -0.53 22.67 -6.51
CA PRO A 653 0.56 22.98 -5.59
C PRO A 653 1.95 22.81 -6.22
N ILE A 654 2.11 21.95 -7.24
CA ILE A 654 3.37 21.88 -7.98
C ILE A 654 3.66 23.19 -8.73
N PHE A 655 2.68 23.73 -9.45
CA PHE A 655 2.84 24.98 -10.22
C PHE A 655 2.85 26.23 -9.33
N GLU A 656 2.11 26.24 -8.23
CA GLU A 656 1.95 27.44 -7.38
C GLU A 656 2.96 27.50 -6.22
N THR A 657 3.52 26.36 -5.80
CA THR A 657 4.41 26.30 -4.62
C THR A 657 5.77 25.68 -4.95
N VAL A 658 5.79 24.45 -5.50
CA VAL A 658 7.05 23.71 -5.65
C VAL A 658 7.96 24.31 -6.72
N VAL A 659 7.49 24.50 -7.95
CA VAL A 659 8.31 25.09 -9.03
C VAL A 659 8.74 26.52 -8.68
N PRO A 660 7.85 27.43 -8.20
CA PRO A 660 8.25 28.77 -7.80
C PRO A 660 9.31 28.83 -6.70
N ALA A 661 9.40 27.83 -5.82
CA ALA A 661 10.41 27.79 -4.77
C ALA A 661 11.85 27.74 -5.32
N PHE A 662 12.04 27.16 -6.51
CA PHE A 662 13.35 27.04 -7.16
C PHE A 662 13.60 28.11 -8.24
N ALA A 663 12.58 28.87 -8.61
CA ALA A 663 12.77 30.03 -9.48
C ALA A 663 13.59 31.10 -8.75
N LYS A 664 14.44 31.80 -9.51
CA LYS A 664 15.12 33.00 -9.02
C LYS A 664 14.07 34.10 -8.80
N ASP A 665 14.17 34.81 -7.69
CA ASP A 665 13.29 35.92 -7.35
C ASP A 665 13.40 37.08 -8.36
#